data_AF-A0A6J6WWX2-F1
#
_entry.id   AF-A0A6J6WWX2-F1
#
_cell.length_a   1.000
_cell.length_b   1.000
_cell.length_c   1.000
_cell.angle_alpha   90.00
_cell.angle_beta   90.00
_cell.angle_gamma   90.00
#
_symmetry.space_group_name_H-M   'P 1'
#
loop_
_entity.id
_entity.type
_entity.pdbx_description
1 polymer ?
#
loop_
_entity_poly.entity_id
_entity_poly.type
_entity_poly.pdbx_seq_one_letter_code
_entity_poly.pdbx_strand_id
1 'polypeptide(L)'
;MSWLRVLTTHGAAVKYPSTHPQYGEAMRQIDYELSVIDQMGFPGYFLLIHDIVEFCRRQDIYCQGRGSAANSAVCYALGVTKADAVALGLLFERFLSTERDGPPDIDLDIEHQRREEVIQYVYERYGRDRAAQVANVITYRSRSALRDMAKACGLSPGHADALTRQLDRRRSGEDAFAALASGEDGAPAPPLVLELATAVRNFPRHLGIHSGGMVMADRPLIECCPVEWARMEGRSVLQWDKEDCAAAGLVKFDLLGLGMLTALHMAVDLVREHEGVEVDLATIPQEDEVYDLLCAADTIGVFQVESRAQMATLPRLQPRTFYDLVVEVALIRPGPIQGGSVHPYLRRRMGEEPVTYLHPLLEPCLAKTLGVPLFQEQLMQMAIDVAGFTAGEADQLRQAMGSKRSKQRMERMRERLMSGMAERGITGEIADEIAKKLEAFANFGFPESHSVSFAYIVYSSAWIKYHHPAEFACALLNSQPMGFYSPHTIVRDARRHGVETLGVCIKASRRDCALEPRSDESGPQGFPMRGWHADPSVHALRLGLRYVRGLPSALLDRIDAEREQGPFVDIEDFARRTDAPVDALESLATAGAFSIFGHDRREALWSAGALRSSRSGLSRSKQAGKGAGTGAGKGAVVRSDRLPGLVPGMEAPTLPGMEPEEVVAADLWATGISPDHHPTEFSRADLVKRGVVTTGSLRDTPHGTVVEVAGLVTHRQQPETAGGVVFINLEDEDGLLNVICTAAVWARYKRVASRSPALCVRGVLERRRGVTNLLAQRIEALPISITGAQRSRDFR
;
A
#
# COMPACT_ATOMS: atom_id res chain seq x y z
N MET A 1 12.49 36.56 1.65
CA MET A 1 11.90 36.68 0.30
C MET A 1 12.92 36.68 -0.83
N SER A 2 13.93 37.57 -0.81
CA SER A 2 14.94 37.69 -1.88
C SER A 2 15.56 36.35 -2.30
N TRP A 3 15.98 35.53 -1.35
CA TRP A 3 16.57 34.22 -1.62
C TRP A 3 15.60 33.22 -2.26
N LEU A 4 14.33 33.20 -1.82
CA LEU A 4 13.30 32.36 -2.42
C LEU A 4 13.12 32.70 -3.91
N ARG A 5 13.07 34.00 -4.26
CA ARG A 5 12.98 34.43 -5.66
C ARG A 5 14.13 33.89 -6.50
N VAL A 6 15.37 33.97 -6.01
CA VAL A 6 16.55 33.45 -6.72
C VAL A 6 16.42 31.96 -7.00
N LEU A 7 16.07 31.16 -5.98
CA LEU A 7 15.90 29.71 -6.13
C LEU A 7 14.77 29.37 -7.12
N THR A 8 13.62 30.04 -6.98
CA THR A 8 12.48 29.84 -7.89
C THR A 8 12.84 30.21 -9.32
N THR A 9 13.56 31.32 -9.55
CA THR A 9 14.00 31.73 -10.90
C THR A 9 14.97 30.71 -11.50
N HIS A 10 15.92 30.18 -10.72
CA HIS A 10 16.83 29.14 -11.21
C HIS A 10 16.09 27.85 -11.60
N GLY A 11 15.18 27.38 -10.74
CA GLY A 11 14.39 26.19 -11.02
C GLY A 11 13.44 26.40 -12.22
N ALA A 12 12.83 27.57 -12.31
CA ALA A 12 11.97 27.96 -13.42
C ALA A 12 12.72 27.98 -14.75
N ALA A 13 13.99 28.42 -14.79
CA ALA A 13 14.78 28.41 -16.02
C ALA A 13 15.03 27.00 -16.57
N VAL A 14 15.05 25.98 -15.70
CA VAL A 14 15.20 24.57 -16.09
C VAL A 14 13.86 23.98 -16.56
N LYS A 15 12.77 24.26 -15.84
CA LYS A 15 11.44 23.70 -16.12
C LYS A 15 10.72 24.40 -17.27
N TYR A 16 10.86 25.72 -17.35
CA TYR A 16 10.31 26.57 -18.38
C TYR A 16 11.46 27.37 -19.02
N PRO A 17 12.28 26.75 -19.88
CA PRO A 17 13.24 27.50 -20.68
C PRO A 17 12.50 28.56 -21.51
N SER A 18 13.19 29.62 -21.95
CA SER A 18 12.56 30.72 -22.72
C SER A 18 11.93 30.27 -24.05
N THR A 19 12.28 29.07 -24.52
CA THR A 19 11.71 28.40 -25.70
C THR A 19 10.45 27.58 -25.37
N HIS A 20 10.13 27.38 -24.10
CA HIS A 20 8.96 26.59 -23.67
C HIS A 20 7.66 27.32 -24.06
N PRO A 21 6.68 26.63 -24.67
CA PRO A 21 5.44 27.26 -25.15
C PRO A 21 4.69 28.05 -24.07
N GLN A 22 4.76 27.59 -22.82
CA GLN A 22 4.06 28.20 -21.67
C GLN A 22 4.94 29.17 -20.85
N TYR A 23 6.15 29.50 -21.30
CA TYR A 23 7.09 30.34 -20.53
C TYR A 23 6.45 31.63 -19.99
N GLY A 24 5.78 32.38 -20.86
CA GLY A 24 5.18 33.66 -20.46
C GLY A 24 4.04 33.53 -19.44
N GLU A 25 3.27 32.45 -19.50
CA GLU A 25 2.21 32.17 -18.53
C GLU A 25 2.80 31.70 -17.20
N ALA A 26 3.76 30.78 -17.24
CA ALA A 26 4.42 30.27 -16.06
C ALA A 26 5.14 31.39 -15.28
N MET A 27 5.82 32.32 -15.96
CA MET A 27 6.49 33.43 -15.26
C MET A 27 5.49 34.37 -14.58
N ARG A 28 4.35 34.68 -15.23
CA ARG A 28 3.29 35.49 -14.61
C ARG A 28 2.70 34.79 -13.38
N GLN A 29 2.45 33.49 -13.47
CA GLN A 29 1.92 32.70 -12.37
C GLN A 29 2.92 32.66 -11.20
N ILE A 30 4.20 32.38 -11.47
CA ILE A 30 5.25 32.38 -10.45
C ILE A 30 5.38 33.74 -9.76
N ASP A 31 5.34 34.84 -10.51
CA ASP A 31 5.41 36.19 -9.94
C ASP A 31 4.21 36.50 -9.03
N TYR A 32 3.01 36.09 -9.44
CA TYR A 32 1.79 36.19 -8.63
C TYR A 32 1.91 35.38 -7.34
N GLU A 33 2.25 34.09 -7.43
CA GLU A 33 2.41 33.22 -6.27
C GLU A 33 3.46 33.75 -5.28
N LEU A 34 4.61 34.20 -5.79
CA LEU A 34 5.66 34.81 -4.98
C LEU A 34 5.16 36.07 -4.26
N SER A 35 4.29 36.86 -4.88
CA SER A 35 3.70 38.05 -4.24
C SER A 35 2.78 37.67 -3.08
N VAL A 36 1.95 36.63 -3.24
CA VAL A 36 1.05 36.13 -2.18
C VAL A 36 1.86 35.53 -1.02
N ILE A 37 2.90 34.75 -1.33
CA ILE A 37 3.79 34.15 -0.33
C ILE A 37 4.47 35.24 0.52
N ASP A 38 4.89 36.36 -0.10
CA ASP A 38 5.52 37.48 0.60
C ASP A 38 4.52 38.22 1.49
N GLN A 39 3.32 38.51 0.96
CA GLN A 39 2.24 39.17 1.71
C GLN A 39 1.84 38.38 2.96
N MET A 40 1.81 37.04 2.88
CA MET A 40 1.45 36.18 4.00
C MET A 40 2.62 35.87 4.95
N GLY A 41 3.84 36.30 4.62
CA GLY A 41 5.01 36.08 5.48
C GLY A 41 5.49 34.62 5.51
N PHE A 42 5.27 33.85 4.45
CA PHE A 42 5.70 32.44 4.38
C PHE A 42 7.00 32.11 3.60
N PRO A 43 7.89 33.05 3.19
CA PRO A 43 9.05 32.66 2.41
C PRO A 43 9.99 31.72 3.18
N GLY A 44 10.11 31.86 4.51
CA GLY A 44 10.92 30.95 5.34
C GLY A 44 10.43 29.51 5.33
N TYR A 45 9.10 29.31 5.26
CA TYR A 45 8.50 27.98 5.20
C TYR A 45 8.81 27.26 3.89
N PHE A 46 8.71 27.96 2.75
CA PHE A 46 9.08 27.41 1.44
C PHE A 46 10.58 27.09 1.35
N LEU A 47 11.43 27.95 1.90
CA LEU A 47 12.88 27.72 1.95
C LEU A 47 13.23 26.47 2.77
N LEU A 48 12.52 26.24 3.87
CA LEU A 48 12.70 25.06 4.70
C LEU A 48 12.33 23.78 3.95
N ILE A 49 11.16 23.77 3.30
CA ILE A 49 10.73 22.60 2.51
C ILE A 49 11.69 22.34 1.34
N HIS A 50 12.13 23.40 0.65
CA HIS A 50 13.15 23.28 -0.39
C HIS A 50 14.45 22.69 0.17
N ASP A 51 14.93 23.14 1.34
CA ASP A 51 16.14 22.59 1.96
C ASP A 51 16.04 21.09 2.27
N ILE A 52 14.87 20.62 2.74
CA ILE A 52 14.61 19.19 2.95
C ILE A 52 14.62 18.42 1.62
N VAL A 53 13.96 18.95 0.59
CA VAL A 53 13.93 18.34 -0.75
C VAL A 53 15.33 18.30 -1.38
N GLU A 54 16.13 19.35 -1.20
CA GLU A 54 17.54 19.38 -1.62
C GLU A 54 18.38 18.34 -0.86
N PHE A 55 18.15 18.17 0.45
CA PHE A 55 18.81 17.11 1.21
C PHE A 55 18.48 15.74 0.62
N CYS A 56 17.20 15.44 0.40
CA CYS A 56 16.77 14.20 -0.23
C CYS A 56 17.49 14.00 -1.58
N ARG A 57 17.51 15.01 -2.45
CA ARG A 57 18.19 14.93 -3.75
C ARG A 57 19.70 14.67 -3.61
N ARG A 58 20.39 15.35 -2.70
CA ARG A 58 21.84 15.14 -2.47
C ARG A 58 22.17 13.78 -1.88
N GLN A 59 21.23 13.14 -1.19
CA GLN A 59 21.40 11.81 -0.60
C GLN A 59 20.79 10.71 -1.45
N ASP A 60 20.34 11.05 -2.67
CA ASP A 60 19.66 10.14 -3.57
C ASP A 60 18.45 9.47 -2.91
N ILE A 61 17.58 10.28 -2.29
CA ILE A 61 16.33 9.83 -1.66
C ILE A 61 15.18 10.38 -2.49
N TYR A 62 14.35 9.50 -3.00
CA TYR A 62 13.16 9.88 -3.74
C TYR A 62 12.15 10.52 -2.78
N CYS A 63 11.74 11.74 -3.12
CA CYS A 63 10.69 12.45 -2.41
C CYS A 63 9.80 13.24 -3.38
N GLN A 64 8.53 13.42 -2.99
CA GLN A 64 7.55 14.19 -3.74
C GLN A 64 6.60 14.90 -2.79
N GLY A 65 6.37 16.19 -3.05
CA GLY A 65 5.29 16.95 -2.44
C GLY A 65 3.93 16.50 -2.95
N ARG A 66 2.98 16.35 -2.04
CA ARG A 66 1.61 15.91 -2.36
C ARG A 66 0.56 16.92 -1.89
N GLY A 67 -0.69 16.58 -2.14
CA GLY A 67 -1.83 17.38 -1.69
C GLY A 67 -1.91 18.69 -2.49
N SER A 68 -2.27 19.77 -1.81
CA SER A 68 -2.45 21.06 -2.47
C SER A 68 -1.14 21.69 -2.95
N ALA A 69 0.03 21.23 -2.51
CA ALA A 69 1.33 21.74 -2.98
C ALA A 69 1.50 21.61 -4.50
N ALA A 70 0.81 20.65 -5.14
CA ALA A 70 0.80 20.50 -6.59
C ALA A 70 0.08 21.64 -7.34
N ASN A 71 -0.69 22.50 -6.67
CA ASN A 71 -1.29 23.70 -7.30
C ASN A 71 -0.32 24.88 -7.44
N SER A 72 0.94 24.77 -7.00
CA SER A 72 1.89 25.88 -6.99
C SER A 72 2.98 25.71 -8.03
N ALA A 73 3.06 26.67 -8.96
CA ALA A 73 4.15 26.80 -9.91
C ALA A 73 5.49 27.08 -9.20
N VAL A 74 5.47 27.77 -8.05
CA VAL A 74 6.66 27.96 -7.19
C VAL A 74 7.13 26.62 -6.63
N CYS A 75 6.25 25.79 -6.09
CA CYS A 75 6.61 24.44 -5.61
C CYS A 75 7.17 23.56 -6.74
N TYR A 76 6.62 23.66 -7.95
CA TYR A 76 7.12 22.93 -9.13
C TYR A 76 8.52 23.39 -9.54
N ALA A 77 8.74 24.71 -9.61
CA ALA A 77 10.04 25.30 -9.92
C ALA A 77 11.10 24.92 -8.88
N LEU A 78 10.76 24.89 -7.59
CA LEU A 78 11.64 24.45 -6.51
C LEU A 78 11.88 22.93 -6.48
N GLY A 79 11.20 22.16 -7.33
CA GLY A 79 11.29 20.70 -7.38
C GLY A 79 10.63 19.99 -6.20
N VAL A 80 9.80 20.71 -5.42
CA VAL A 80 9.02 20.14 -4.32
C VAL A 80 7.96 19.19 -4.87
N THR A 81 7.25 19.60 -5.93
CA THR A 81 6.31 18.75 -6.67
C THR A 81 6.82 18.45 -8.06
N LYS A 82 6.36 17.33 -8.64
CA LYS A 82 6.59 16.95 -10.04
C LYS A 82 5.43 17.38 -10.96
N ALA A 83 4.33 17.88 -10.39
CA ALA A 83 3.17 18.31 -11.14
C ALA A 83 3.35 19.73 -11.67
N ASP A 84 3.21 19.90 -12.99
CA ASP A 84 3.19 21.21 -13.64
C ASP A 84 1.80 21.86 -13.46
N ALA A 85 1.69 22.75 -12.48
CA ALA A 85 0.44 23.45 -12.17
C ALA A 85 -0.08 24.29 -13.34
N VAL A 86 0.81 24.87 -14.16
CA VAL A 86 0.47 25.75 -15.28
C VAL A 86 -0.08 24.92 -16.43
N ALA A 87 0.64 23.86 -16.83
CA ALA A 87 0.21 22.99 -17.92
C ALA A 87 -1.14 22.29 -17.61
N LEU A 88 -1.37 21.96 -16.34
CA LEU A 88 -2.59 21.33 -15.89
C LEU A 88 -3.71 22.32 -15.55
N GLY A 89 -3.45 23.63 -15.52
CA GLY A 89 -4.43 24.66 -15.17
C GLY A 89 -4.97 24.50 -13.75
N LEU A 90 -4.09 24.18 -12.79
CA LEU A 90 -4.44 23.98 -11.39
C LEU A 90 -4.61 25.32 -10.66
N LEU A 91 -5.51 25.35 -9.67
CA LEU A 91 -5.90 26.58 -8.98
C LEU A 91 -5.05 26.83 -7.73
N PHE A 92 -4.15 27.82 -7.78
CA PHE A 92 -3.22 28.15 -6.70
C PHE A 92 -3.92 28.48 -5.37
N GLU A 93 -5.08 29.13 -5.40
CA GLU A 93 -5.80 29.55 -4.20
C GLU A 93 -6.30 28.37 -3.36
N ARG A 94 -6.38 27.18 -3.95
CA ARG A 94 -6.64 25.94 -3.21
C ARG A 94 -5.48 25.57 -2.28
N PHE A 95 -4.27 26.02 -2.58
CA PHE A 95 -3.07 25.84 -1.78
C PHE A 95 -2.88 26.98 -0.78
N LEU A 96 -2.88 28.22 -1.26
CA LEU A 96 -2.60 29.39 -0.45
C LEU A 96 -3.45 30.58 -0.90
N SER A 97 -4.12 31.24 0.04
CA SER A 97 -4.93 32.43 -0.22
C SER A 97 -4.81 33.44 0.93
N THR A 98 -4.89 34.73 0.63
CA THR A 98 -4.79 35.82 1.63
C THR A 98 -5.97 35.86 2.61
N GLU A 99 -7.05 35.15 2.30
CA GLU A 99 -8.25 35.08 3.14
C GLU A 99 -8.18 33.95 4.19
N ARG A 100 -7.10 33.16 4.16
CA ARG A 100 -6.87 32.03 5.06
C ARG A 100 -5.76 32.36 6.06
N ASP A 101 -6.02 32.05 7.33
CA ASP A 101 -5.01 32.13 8.38
C ASP A 101 -4.12 30.87 8.42
N GLY A 102 -2.82 31.08 8.65
CA GLY A 102 -1.82 30.05 8.91
C GLY A 102 -1.08 29.52 7.67
N PRO A 103 0.06 28.82 7.88
CA PRO A 103 0.88 28.29 6.80
C PRO A 103 0.16 27.20 5.99
N PRO A 104 0.49 27.03 4.70
CA PRO A 104 -0.08 25.95 3.90
C PRO A 104 0.49 24.59 4.34
N ASP A 105 -0.32 23.54 4.23
CA ASP A 105 0.15 22.18 4.53
C ASP A 105 0.92 21.65 3.32
N ILE A 106 2.25 21.48 3.46
CA ILE A 106 3.09 20.84 2.45
C ILE A 106 3.53 19.49 3.02
N ASP A 107 2.87 18.45 2.56
CA ASP A 107 3.19 17.07 2.86
C ASP A 107 4.26 16.57 1.90
N LEU A 108 5.33 15.95 2.42
CA LEU A 108 6.36 15.29 1.61
C LEU A 108 6.24 13.77 1.77
N ASP A 109 5.94 13.08 0.68
CA ASP A 109 6.13 11.63 0.59
C ASP A 109 7.61 11.35 0.32
N ILE A 110 8.22 10.50 1.13
CA ILE A 110 9.62 10.12 1.10
C ILE A 110 9.68 8.59 1.06
N GLU A 111 10.72 8.03 0.46
CA GLU A 111 11.03 6.60 0.58
C GLU A 111 10.87 6.09 2.02
N HIS A 112 10.05 5.05 2.19
CA HIS A 112 9.70 4.54 3.51
C HIS A 112 10.94 4.10 4.30
N GLN A 113 11.88 3.40 3.64
CA GLN A 113 13.07 2.82 4.29
C GLN A 113 14.12 3.88 4.66
N ARG A 114 14.20 4.99 3.93
CA ARG A 114 15.19 6.05 4.11
C ARG A 114 14.66 7.31 4.79
N ARG A 115 13.37 7.33 5.13
CA ARG A 115 12.72 8.46 5.80
C ARG A 115 13.37 8.88 7.11
N GLU A 116 13.96 7.93 7.85
CA GLU A 116 14.62 8.26 9.11
C GLU A 116 15.80 9.21 8.92
N GLU A 117 16.56 9.06 7.82
CA GLU A 117 17.67 9.95 7.47
C GLU A 117 17.20 11.41 7.34
N VAL A 118 16.03 11.61 6.73
CA VAL A 118 15.44 12.95 6.55
C VAL A 118 14.95 13.53 7.87
N ILE A 119 14.35 12.71 8.74
CA ILE A 119 13.92 13.15 10.08
C ILE A 119 15.15 13.58 10.91
N GLN A 120 16.24 12.80 10.87
CA GLN A 120 17.47 13.13 11.59
C GLN A 120 18.13 14.39 11.03
N TYR A 121 18.14 14.57 9.71
CA TYR A 121 18.60 15.80 9.08
C TYR A 121 17.85 17.03 9.62
N VAL A 122 16.53 16.95 9.75
CA VAL A 122 15.75 18.08 10.32
C VAL A 122 16.18 18.37 11.77
N TYR A 123 16.37 17.34 12.60
CA TYR A 123 16.84 17.54 13.97
C TYR A 123 18.22 18.18 14.04
N GLU A 124 19.15 17.73 13.20
CA GLU A 124 20.53 18.24 13.17
C GLU A 124 20.59 19.66 12.61
N ARG A 125 19.83 19.94 11.56
CA ARG A 125 19.84 21.22 10.86
C ARG A 125 19.15 22.34 11.63
N TYR A 126 17.99 22.04 12.23
CA TYR A 126 17.11 23.05 12.83
C TYR A 126 17.09 23.02 14.38
N GLY A 127 17.79 22.05 14.98
CA GLY A 127 17.89 21.91 16.42
C GLY A 127 16.84 20.97 17.00
N ARG A 128 17.32 19.96 17.74
CA ARG A 128 16.48 18.94 18.39
C ARG A 128 15.61 19.50 19.52
N ASP A 129 16.00 20.63 20.10
CA ASP A 129 15.20 21.38 21.07
C ASP A 129 14.02 22.11 20.42
N ARG A 130 14.05 22.33 19.10
CA ARG A 130 13.05 23.11 18.34
C ARG A 130 12.19 22.28 17.41
N ALA A 131 12.49 21.00 17.26
CA ALA A 131 11.76 20.09 16.41
C ALA A 131 11.44 18.76 17.12
N ALA A 132 10.24 18.22 16.89
CA ALA A 132 9.83 16.92 17.44
C ALA A 132 8.69 16.32 16.61
N GLN A 133 8.55 14.99 16.69
CA GLN A 133 7.37 14.31 16.16
C GLN A 133 6.13 14.62 16.99
N VAL A 134 4.97 14.61 16.36
CA VAL A 134 3.68 14.77 17.03
C VAL A 134 3.22 13.43 17.62
N ALA A 135 2.50 13.42 18.74
CA ALA A 135 1.92 12.20 19.29
C ALA A 135 0.62 11.79 18.59
N ASN A 136 0.31 10.50 18.70
CA ASN A 136 -1.00 9.93 18.42
C ASN A 136 -1.58 9.39 19.73
N VAL A 137 -2.74 9.89 20.16
CA VAL A 137 -3.43 9.36 21.33
C VAL A 137 -4.18 8.09 20.94
N ILE A 138 -3.60 6.92 21.23
CA ILE A 138 -4.23 5.63 20.91
C ILE A 138 -5.27 5.31 21.97
N THR A 139 -6.52 5.13 21.55
CA THR A 139 -7.65 4.79 22.43
C THR A 139 -8.04 3.32 22.36
N TYR A 140 -8.68 2.82 23.42
CA TYR A 140 -9.23 1.47 23.44
C TYR A 140 -10.34 1.31 22.39
N ARG A 141 -10.09 0.44 21.40
CA ARG A 141 -11.11 -0.06 20.46
C ARG A 141 -11.65 -1.42 20.93
N SER A 142 -12.77 -1.89 20.37
CA SER A 142 -13.47 -3.10 20.85
C SER A 142 -12.56 -4.34 21.02
N ARG A 143 -11.66 -4.62 20.06
CA ARG A 143 -10.74 -5.78 20.17
C ARG A 143 -9.69 -5.61 21.26
N SER A 144 -9.06 -4.44 21.36
CA SER A 144 -8.05 -4.18 22.39
C SER A 144 -8.66 -4.14 23.78
N ALA A 145 -9.84 -3.53 23.92
CA ALA A 145 -10.60 -3.49 25.16
C ALA A 145 -10.93 -4.91 25.63
N LEU A 146 -11.52 -5.73 24.75
CA LEU A 146 -11.86 -7.12 25.08
C LEU A 146 -10.63 -7.94 25.45
N ARG A 147 -9.53 -7.85 24.68
CA ARG A 147 -8.31 -8.61 24.94
C ARG A 147 -7.70 -8.27 26.30
N ASP A 148 -7.54 -6.98 26.58
CA ASP A 148 -6.85 -6.53 27.79
C ASP A 148 -7.73 -6.74 29.03
N MET A 149 -9.05 -6.58 28.93
CA MET A 149 -9.98 -6.90 30.02
C MET A 149 -10.13 -8.40 30.26
N ALA A 150 -10.11 -9.23 29.21
CA ALA A 150 -10.08 -10.69 29.36
C ALA A 150 -8.84 -11.15 30.14
N LYS A 151 -7.67 -10.60 29.81
CA LYS A 151 -6.43 -10.87 30.54
C LYS A 151 -6.52 -10.40 32.00
N ALA A 152 -7.06 -9.20 32.24
CA ALA A 152 -7.25 -8.67 33.59
C ALA A 152 -8.17 -9.56 34.45
N CYS A 153 -9.19 -10.17 33.84
CA CYS A 153 -10.08 -11.14 34.49
C CYS A 153 -9.47 -12.55 34.63
N GLY A 154 -8.19 -12.75 34.30
CA GLY A 154 -7.47 -14.02 34.49
C GLY A 154 -7.61 -15.04 33.35
N LEU A 155 -8.11 -14.66 32.17
CA LEU A 155 -8.19 -15.59 31.03
C LEU A 155 -6.79 -15.82 30.41
N SER A 156 -6.53 -17.06 29.99
CA SER A 156 -5.31 -17.41 29.27
C SER A 156 -5.21 -16.65 27.93
N PRO A 157 -4.00 -16.40 27.39
CA PRO A 157 -3.81 -15.75 26.09
C PRO A 157 -4.59 -16.43 24.96
N GLY A 158 -4.62 -17.77 24.96
CA GLY A 158 -5.36 -18.55 23.97
C GLY A 158 -6.87 -18.31 24.03
N HIS A 159 -7.46 -18.21 25.23
CA HIS A 159 -8.88 -17.89 25.40
C HIS A 159 -9.19 -16.44 25.02
N ALA A 160 -8.36 -15.48 25.42
CA ALA A 160 -8.51 -14.09 25.02
C ALA A 160 -8.43 -13.94 23.48
N ASP A 161 -7.52 -14.67 22.83
CA ASP A 161 -7.43 -14.69 21.37
C ASP A 161 -8.61 -15.39 20.70
N ALA A 162 -9.15 -16.45 21.30
CA ALA A 162 -10.37 -17.08 20.81
C ALA A 162 -11.57 -16.12 20.87
N LEU A 163 -11.76 -15.41 21.98
CA LEU A 163 -12.81 -14.41 22.16
C LEU A 163 -12.67 -13.25 21.15
N THR A 164 -11.47 -12.71 20.99
CA THR A 164 -11.25 -11.64 20.02
C THR A 164 -11.41 -12.10 18.57
N ARG A 165 -11.19 -13.39 18.25
CA ARG A 165 -11.49 -13.94 16.91
C ARG A 165 -12.99 -14.07 16.64
N GLN A 166 -13.80 -14.24 17.68
CA GLN A 166 -15.26 -14.23 17.56
C GLN A 166 -15.81 -12.83 17.29
N LEU A 167 -15.10 -11.76 17.68
CA LEU A 167 -15.49 -10.39 17.32
C LEU A 167 -15.54 -10.25 15.81
N ASP A 168 -16.77 -10.13 15.32
CA ASP A 168 -17.03 -9.69 13.97
C ASP A 168 -16.41 -8.30 13.79
N ARG A 169 -15.54 -8.16 12.79
CA ARG A 169 -14.91 -6.88 12.46
C ARG A 169 -15.97 -5.84 12.04
N ARG A 170 -17.21 -6.22 11.76
CA ARG A 170 -18.30 -5.30 11.41
C ARG A 170 -18.99 -4.65 12.59
N ARG A 171 -19.13 -5.36 13.72
CA ARG A 171 -19.82 -4.80 14.88
C ARG A 171 -18.82 -3.93 15.64
N SER A 172 -19.27 -2.76 16.06
CA SER A 172 -18.46 -1.88 16.91
C SER A 172 -19.26 -1.53 18.15
N GLY A 173 -18.56 -1.30 19.26
CA GLY A 173 -19.26 -0.92 20.49
C GLY A 173 -20.13 -2.01 21.07
N GLU A 174 -21.33 -1.61 21.49
CA GLU A 174 -22.28 -2.44 22.23
C GLU A 174 -22.82 -3.61 21.40
N ASP A 175 -23.08 -3.42 20.10
CA ASP A 175 -23.55 -4.50 19.21
C ASP A 175 -22.55 -5.65 19.11
N ALA A 176 -21.25 -5.33 19.18
CA ALA A 176 -20.18 -6.33 19.11
C ALA A 176 -20.10 -7.15 20.39
N PHE A 177 -20.32 -6.50 21.53
CA PHE A 177 -20.28 -7.15 22.84
C PHE A 177 -21.58 -7.92 23.12
N ALA A 178 -22.73 -7.45 22.65
CA ALA A 178 -23.99 -8.19 22.68
C ALA A 178 -23.90 -9.52 21.91
N ALA A 179 -23.26 -9.52 20.73
CA ALA A 179 -23.00 -10.74 19.94
C ALA A 179 -22.20 -11.81 20.69
N LEU A 180 -21.21 -11.35 21.45
CA LEU A 180 -20.35 -12.22 22.25
C LEU A 180 -21.06 -12.70 23.50
N ALA A 181 -21.96 -11.90 24.07
CA ALA A 181 -22.79 -12.31 25.20
C ALA A 181 -23.77 -13.42 24.80
N SER A 182 -24.35 -13.34 23.60
CA SER A 182 -25.32 -14.32 23.09
C SER A 182 -24.69 -15.64 22.61
N GLY A 183 -23.38 -15.69 22.42
CA GLY A 183 -22.68 -16.90 21.93
C GLY A 183 -22.99 -17.21 20.45
N GLU A 184 -23.42 -16.21 19.66
CA GLU A 184 -23.81 -16.38 18.25
C GLU A 184 -22.74 -17.11 17.40
N ASP A 185 -21.45 -16.87 17.68
CA ASP A 185 -20.32 -17.38 16.90
C ASP A 185 -19.40 -18.34 17.70
N GLY A 186 -19.81 -18.78 18.90
CA GLY A 186 -19.00 -19.64 19.77
C GLY A 186 -19.38 -19.59 21.26
N ALA A 187 -18.43 -19.96 22.12
CA ALA A 187 -18.63 -19.89 23.56
C ALA A 187 -18.79 -18.41 24.00
N PRO A 188 -19.82 -18.09 24.80
CA PRO A 188 -20.11 -16.72 25.19
C PRO A 188 -18.96 -16.12 26.02
N ALA A 189 -18.73 -14.83 25.85
CA ALA A 189 -17.74 -14.11 26.65
C ALA A 189 -18.26 -13.93 28.10
N PRO A 190 -17.39 -14.02 29.13
CA PRO A 190 -17.79 -13.77 30.51
C PRO A 190 -18.41 -12.37 30.69
N PRO A 191 -19.55 -12.21 31.39
CA PRO A 191 -20.22 -10.92 31.54
C PRO A 191 -19.33 -9.79 32.08
N LEU A 192 -18.51 -10.10 33.09
CA LEU A 192 -17.56 -9.15 33.69
C LEU A 192 -16.53 -8.63 32.66
N VAL A 193 -16.08 -9.50 31.74
CA VAL A 193 -15.13 -9.09 30.69
C VAL A 193 -15.78 -8.11 29.72
N LEU A 194 -17.05 -8.34 29.36
CA LEU A 194 -17.80 -7.46 28.45
C LEU A 194 -18.14 -6.11 29.10
N GLU A 195 -18.55 -6.13 30.37
CA GLU A 195 -18.82 -4.93 31.17
C GLU A 195 -17.59 -4.01 31.20
N LEU A 196 -16.44 -4.56 31.63
CA LEU A 196 -15.19 -3.81 31.69
C LEU A 196 -14.74 -3.33 30.31
N ALA A 197 -14.86 -4.18 29.28
CA ALA A 197 -14.47 -3.81 27.90
C ALA A 197 -15.35 -2.68 27.33
N THR A 198 -16.61 -2.62 27.73
CA THR A 198 -17.54 -1.53 27.37
C THR A 198 -17.15 -0.24 28.09
N ALA A 199 -16.87 -0.33 29.39
CA ALA A 199 -16.52 0.82 30.23
C ALA A 199 -15.25 1.54 29.76
N VAL A 200 -14.22 0.78 29.34
CA VAL A 200 -12.93 1.37 28.90
C VAL A 200 -12.91 1.81 27.43
N ARG A 201 -14.00 1.62 26.68
CA ARG A 201 -14.04 1.95 25.25
C ARG A 201 -13.77 3.45 25.04
N ASN A 202 -12.92 3.76 24.08
CA ASN A 202 -12.44 5.11 23.75
C ASN A 202 -11.58 5.79 24.84
N PHE A 203 -11.30 5.14 25.98
CA PHE A 203 -10.34 5.69 26.93
C PHE A 203 -8.94 5.72 26.30
N PRO A 204 -8.09 6.72 26.63
CA PRO A 204 -6.68 6.72 26.24
C PRO A 204 -5.99 5.45 26.75
N ARG A 205 -5.25 4.78 25.88
CA ARG A 205 -4.49 3.56 26.20
C ARG A 205 -3.00 3.84 26.35
N HIS A 206 -2.43 4.57 25.41
CA HIS A 206 -1.02 5.00 25.40
C HIS A 206 -0.81 6.04 24.29
N LEU A 207 0.30 6.77 24.38
CA LEU A 207 0.78 7.62 23.29
C LEU A 207 1.54 6.75 22.28
N GLY A 208 1.27 6.99 21.00
CA GLY A 208 2.06 6.53 19.87
C GLY A 208 2.74 7.72 19.19
N ILE A 209 3.65 7.43 18.27
CA ILE A 209 4.27 8.46 17.41
C ILE A 209 3.37 8.65 16.19
N HIS A 210 3.10 9.90 15.78
CA HIS A 210 2.42 10.17 14.51
C HIS A 210 3.23 9.59 13.35
N SER A 211 2.56 9.06 12.33
CA SER A 211 3.24 8.32 11.27
C SER A 211 4.15 9.19 10.42
N GLY A 212 3.94 10.50 10.37
CA GLY A 212 4.86 11.45 9.70
C GLY A 212 4.83 12.88 10.21
N GLY A 213 4.03 13.17 11.24
CA GLY A 213 3.71 14.55 11.62
C GLY A 213 4.82 15.11 12.47
N MET A 214 5.40 16.22 12.03
CA MET A 214 6.49 16.89 12.71
C MET A 214 6.14 18.36 12.89
N VAL A 215 6.60 18.93 14.00
CA VAL A 215 6.51 20.37 14.23
C VAL A 215 7.89 20.96 14.37
N MET A 216 8.00 22.23 13.98
CA MET A 216 9.16 23.06 14.30
C MET A 216 8.69 24.38 14.89
N ALA A 217 9.51 24.91 15.79
CA ALA A 217 9.30 26.21 16.41
C ALA A 217 10.54 27.09 16.23
N ASP A 218 10.35 28.39 16.37
CA ASP A 218 11.41 29.40 16.42
C ASP A 218 12.14 29.44 17.78
N ARG A 219 11.56 28.78 18.79
CA ARG A 219 12.03 28.66 20.18
C ARG A 219 12.03 27.19 20.65
N PRO A 220 12.67 26.86 21.78
CA PRO A 220 12.61 25.51 22.35
C PRO A 220 11.17 25.03 22.57
N LEU A 221 10.85 23.82 22.08
CA LEU A 221 9.49 23.25 22.15
C LEU A 221 8.98 23.06 23.58
N ILE A 222 9.89 22.84 24.52
CA ILE A 222 9.58 22.68 25.95
C ILE A 222 8.97 23.92 26.59
N GLU A 223 9.08 25.10 25.95
CA GLU A 223 8.37 26.32 26.38
C GLU A 223 6.87 26.26 26.06
N CYS A 224 6.47 25.42 25.11
CA CYS A 224 5.08 25.24 24.68
C CYS A 224 4.47 23.94 25.21
N CYS A 225 5.14 22.81 25.01
CA CYS A 225 4.63 21.47 25.32
C CYS A 225 5.76 20.54 25.78
N PRO A 226 5.53 19.69 26.80
CA PRO A 226 6.49 18.66 27.18
C PRO A 226 6.89 17.75 26.01
N VAL A 227 8.19 17.50 25.91
CA VAL A 227 8.80 16.61 24.91
C VAL A 227 9.40 15.41 25.62
N GLU A 228 9.18 14.21 25.10
CA GLU A 228 9.76 12.97 25.61
C GLU A 228 10.53 12.22 24.52
N TRP A 229 11.42 11.32 24.95
CA TRP A 229 12.06 10.39 24.04
C TRP A 229 11.08 9.32 23.59
N ALA A 230 11.01 9.11 22.28
CA ALA A 230 10.22 8.05 21.72
C ALA A 230 10.91 6.68 21.92
N ARG A 231 10.17 5.60 21.72
CA ARG A 231 10.75 4.23 21.74
C ARG A 231 11.75 3.98 20.62
N MET A 232 11.61 4.70 19.50
CA MET A 232 12.55 4.63 18.40
C MET A 232 13.77 5.48 18.76
N GLU A 233 14.95 4.89 18.63
CA GLU A 233 16.21 5.56 18.92
C GLU A 233 16.32 6.86 18.12
N GLY A 234 16.84 7.91 18.76
CA GLY A 234 17.04 9.20 18.10
C GLY A 234 15.77 9.97 17.75
N ARG A 235 14.58 9.60 18.26
CA ARG A 235 13.34 10.39 18.05
C ARG A 235 12.83 11.04 19.32
N SER A 236 12.48 12.33 19.23
CA SER A 236 11.69 13.07 20.23
C SER A 236 10.23 13.17 19.79
N VAL A 237 9.31 13.15 20.75
CA VAL A 237 7.87 13.27 20.50
C VAL A 237 7.22 14.24 21.50
N LEU A 238 6.31 15.07 21.02
CA LEU A 238 5.45 15.92 21.87
C LEU A 238 4.33 15.10 22.49
N GLN A 239 3.85 15.50 23.65
CA GLN A 239 2.70 14.84 24.28
C GLN A 239 1.34 15.26 23.68
N TRP A 240 1.34 16.25 22.78
CA TRP A 240 0.16 16.74 22.07
C TRP A 240 -0.03 16.06 20.72
N ASP A 241 -1.29 15.93 20.30
CA ASP A 241 -1.64 15.46 18.98
C ASP A 241 -1.62 16.58 17.92
N LYS A 242 -1.97 16.23 16.67
CA LYS A 242 -1.91 17.16 15.53
C LYS A 242 -2.90 18.32 15.67
N GLU A 243 -4.06 18.09 16.29
CA GLU A 243 -5.09 19.12 16.46
C GLU A 243 -4.66 20.09 17.57
N ASP A 244 -4.15 19.57 18.67
CA ASP A 244 -3.64 20.36 19.79
C ASP A 244 -2.44 21.23 19.35
N CYS A 245 -1.50 20.68 18.59
CA CYS A 245 -0.36 21.43 18.06
C CYS A 245 -0.79 22.57 17.12
N ALA A 246 -1.78 22.31 16.26
CA ALA A 246 -2.31 23.33 15.35
C ALA A 246 -3.06 24.44 16.11
N ALA A 247 -3.84 24.07 17.13
CA ALA A 247 -4.52 25.04 18.00
C ALA A 247 -3.53 25.93 18.77
N ALA A 248 -2.35 25.41 19.09
CA ALA A 248 -1.26 26.17 19.70
C ALA A 248 -0.46 27.04 18.71
N GLY A 249 -0.79 27.01 17.41
CA GLY A 249 -0.11 27.79 16.37
C GLY A 249 1.28 27.28 16.00
N LEU A 250 1.62 26.03 16.32
CA LEU A 250 2.90 25.44 15.91
C LEU A 250 2.90 25.10 14.42
N VAL A 251 4.00 25.42 13.74
CA VAL A 251 4.17 25.08 12.33
C VAL A 251 4.37 23.58 12.20
N LYS A 252 3.47 22.96 11.43
CA LYS A 252 3.46 21.52 11.17
C LYS A 252 3.75 21.22 9.71
N PHE A 253 4.39 20.10 9.47
CA PHE A 253 4.60 19.52 8.14
C PHE A 253 4.69 17.99 8.31
N ASP A 254 4.29 17.25 7.28
CA ASP A 254 4.27 15.79 7.34
C ASP A 254 5.41 15.23 6.47
N LEU A 255 6.32 14.48 7.10
CA LEU A 255 7.33 13.65 6.45
C LEU A 255 6.80 12.21 6.39
N LEU A 256 6.17 11.85 5.28
CA LEU A 256 5.45 10.59 5.13
C LEU A 256 6.36 9.54 4.48
N GLY A 257 6.18 8.28 4.90
CA GLY A 257 6.90 7.17 4.28
C GLY A 257 6.01 6.52 3.24
N LEU A 258 6.46 6.48 1.99
CA LEU A 258 5.75 5.88 0.87
C LEU A 258 6.55 4.70 0.32
N GLY A 259 6.06 3.49 0.55
CA GLY A 259 6.76 2.26 0.13
C GLY A 259 6.97 2.17 -1.38
N MET A 260 6.07 2.74 -2.18
CA MET A 260 6.22 2.74 -3.64
C MET A 260 7.41 3.58 -4.11
N LEU A 261 7.76 4.66 -3.43
CA LEU A 261 8.97 5.41 -3.80
C LEU A 261 10.23 4.56 -3.60
N THR A 262 10.28 3.77 -2.51
CA THR A 262 11.35 2.80 -2.29
C THR A 262 11.38 1.73 -3.39
N ALA A 263 10.22 1.17 -3.75
CA ALA A 263 10.14 0.17 -4.81
C ALA A 263 10.55 0.73 -6.18
N LEU A 264 10.12 1.94 -6.52
CA LEU A 264 10.51 2.58 -7.78
C LEU A 264 12.00 2.89 -7.82
N HIS A 265 12.57 3.42 -6.74
CA HIS A 265 14.00 3.71 -6.69
C HIS A 265 14.81 2.41 -6.82
N MET A 266 14.49 1.38 -6.04
CA MET A 266 15.13 0.06 -6.16
C MET A 266 14.99 -0.54 -7.57
N ALA A 267 13.85 -0.39 -8.22
CA ALA A 267 13.67 -0.90 -9.57
C ALA A 267 14.55 -0.14 -10.58
N VAL A 268 14.64 1.19 -10.48
CA VAL A 268 15.54 2.00 -11.32
C VAL A 268 17.00 1.60 -11.10
N ASP A 269 17.41 1.37 -9.84
CA ASP A 269 18.74 0.88 -9.53
C ASP A 269 19.04 -0.49 -10.15
N LEU A 270 18.08 -1.42 -10.08
CA LEU A 270 18.22 -2.75 -10.68
C LEU A 270 18.29 -2.68 -12.21
N VAL A 271 17.47 -1.84 -12.85
CA VAL A 271 17.53 -1.62 -14.31
C VAL A 271 18.90 -1.08 -14.70
N ARG A 272 19.42 -0.09 -13.96
CA ARG A 272 20.76 0.45 -14.19
C ARG A 272 21.85 -0.60 -13.98
N GLU A 273 21.77 -1.38 -12.91
CA GLU A 273 22.76 -2.41 -12.56
C GLU A 273 22.85 -3.52 -13.60
N HIS A 274 21.70 -4.03 -14.04
CA HIS A 274 21.64 -5.23 -14.87
C HIS A 274 21.53 -4.95 -16.37
N GLU A 275 20.91 -3.85 -16.77
CA GLU A 275 20.72 -3.49 -18.19
C GLU A 275 21.60 -2.32 -18.63
N GLY A 276 22.18 -1.56 -17.69
CA GLY A 276 22.96 -0.35 -18.00
C GLY A 276 22.10 0.81 -18.52
N VAL A 277 20.79 0.76 -18.29
CA VAL A 277 19.82 1.78 -18.73
C VAL A 277 19.56 2.76 -17.59
N GLU A 278 19.74 4.05 -17.86
CA GLU A 278 19.39 5.13 -16.93
C GLU A 278 17.92 5.52 -17.12
N VAL A 279 17.10 5.34 -16.09
CA VAL A 279 15.68 5.67 -16.12
C VAL A 279 15.40 6.90 -15.26
N ASP A 280 15.09 8.03 -15.90
CA ASP A 280 14.53 9.20 -15.21
C ASP A 280 12.99 9.17 -15.25
N LEU A 281 12.39 8.86 -14.10
CA LEU A 281 10.93 8.82 -13.91
C LEU A 281 10.22 10.13 -14.26
N ALA A 282 10.92 11.27 -14.26
CA ALA A 282 10.34 12.54 -14.65
C ALA A 282 10.17 12.70 -16.17
N THR A 283 10.89 11.89 -16.97
CA THR A 283 10.94 12.01 -18.43
C THR A 283 10.45 10.77 -19.17
N ILE A 284 9.92 9.77 -18.45
CA ILE A 284 9.35 8.57 -19.10
C ILE A 284 8.22 8.97 -20.06
N PRO A 285 8.21 8.44 -21.29
CA PRO A 285 7.22 8.79 -22.29
C PRO A 285 5.85 8.16 -21.96
N GLN A 286 4.79 8.78 -22.49
CA GLN A 286 3.42 8.28 -22.41
C GLN A 286 3.18 7.31 -23.58
N GLU A 287 3.03 6.02 -23.29
CA GLU A 287 2.99 4.93 -24.30
C GLU A 287 1.65 4.21 -24.28
N ASP A 288 1.12 3.89 -25.47
CA ASP A 288 -0.18 3.21 -25.61
C ASP A 288 -0.18 1.82 -24.98
N GLU A 289 0.96 1.14 -25.02
CA GLU A 289 1.17 -0.20 -24.48
C GLU A 289 1.10 -0.24 -22.94
N VAL A 290 1.66 0.78 -22.27
CA VAL A 290 1.54 0.94 -20.82
C VAL A 290 0.09 1.24 -20.44
N TYR A 291 -0.61 2.04 -21.26
CA TYR A 291 -2.05 2.24 -21.10
C TYR A 291 -2.86 0.97 -21.36
N ASP A 292 -2.44 0.09 -22.28
CA ASP A 292 -3.10 -1.18 -22.53
C ASP A 292 -3.03 -2.14 -21.34
N LEU A 293 -1.87 -2.19 -20.65
CA LEU A 293 -1.72 -2.89 -19.38
C LEU A 293 -2.71 -2.37 -18.33
N LEU A 294 -2.82 -1.05 -18.19
CA LEU A 294 -3.78 -0.41 -17.28
C LEU A 294 -5.23 -0.69 -17.69
N CYS A 295 -5.58 -0.56 -18.98
CA CYS A 295 -6.90 -0.86 -19.53
C CYS A 295 -7.31 -2.33 -19.34
N ALA A 296 -6.34 -3.24 -19.31
CA ALA A 296 -6.56 -4.66 -19.03
C ALA A 296 -6.76 -4.96 -17.53
N ALA A 297 -6.59 -3.95 -16.67
CA ALA A 297 -6.53 -4.09 -15.21
C ALA A 297 -5.42 -5.03 -14.72
N ASP A 298 -4.29 -5.09 -15.43
CA ASP A 298 -3.13 -5.86 -14.99
C ASP A 298 -2.26 -5.06 -14.02
N THR A 299 -2.84 -4.73 -12.86
CA THR A 299 -2.31 -3.72 -11.95
C THR A 299 -1.87 -4.25 -10.60
N ILE A 300 -1.60 -5.56 -10.48
CA ILE A 300 -0.98 -6.12 -9.26
C ILE A 300 0.36 -5.41 -9.02
N GLY A 301 0.52 -4.82 -7.83
CA GLY A 301 1.71 -4.08 -7.44
C GLY A 301 1.77 -2.64 -7.97
N VAL A 302 0.90 -2.24 -8.90
CA VAL A 302 0.84 -0.87 -9.43
C VAL A 302 0.18 0.06 -8.41
N PHE A 303 0.80 1.21 -8.17
CA PHE A 303 0.38 2.12 -7.09
C PHE A 303 -1.07 2.58 -7.24
N GLN A 304 -1.83 2.63 -6.14
CA GLN A 304 -3.22 3.13 -6.02
C GLN A 304 -4.30 2.41 -6.85
N VAL A 305 -3.97 1.80 -7.98
CA VAL A 305 -4.93 1.19 -8.93
C VAL A 305 -4.94 -0.35 -8.87
N GLU A 306 -4.39 -0.93 -7.81
CA GLU A 306 -4.32 -2.38 -7.59
C GLU A 306 -5.51 -2.96 -6.80
N SER A 307 -6.36 -2.12 -6.20
CA SER A 307 -7.50 -2.63 -5.43
C SER A 307 -8.57 -3.22 -6.37
N ARG A 308 -9.31 -4.21 -5.89
CA ARG A 308 -10.42 -4.84 -6.63
C ARG A 308 -11.39 -3.83 -7.28
N ALA A 309 -11.75 -2.77 -6.56
CA ALA A 309 -12.69 -1.77 -7.07
C ALA A 309 -12.07 -0.88 -8.17
N GLN A 310 -10.77 -0.62 -8.09
CA GLN A 310 -10.00 0.07 -9.13
C GLN A 310 -9.82 -0.84 -10.36
N MET A 311 -9.40 -2.09 -10.16
CA MET A 311 -9.29 -3.09 -11.23
C MET A 311 -10.63 -3.34 -11.96
N ALA A 312 -11.77 -3.22 -11.28
CA ALA A 312 -13.08 -3.31 -11.90
C ALA A 312 -13.50 -2.04 -12.69
N THR A 313 -12.77 -0.94 -12.52
CA THR A 313 -13.07 0.36 -13.14
C THR A 313 -12.20 0.59 -14.36
N LEU A 314 -10.91 0.26 -14.28
CA LEU A 314 -9.95 0.40 -15.39
C LEU A 314 -10.46 -0.10 -16.76
N PRO A 315 -11.05 -1.32 -16.89
CA PRO A 315 -11.54 -1.81 -18.18
C PRO A 315 -12.71 -1.00 -18.74
N ARG A 316 -13.41 -0.24 -17.90
CA ARG A 316 -14.52 0.63 -18.29
C ARG A 316 -14.05 2.06 -18.54
N LEU A 317 -13.09 2.53 -17.77
CA LEU A 317 -12.48 3.85 -17.93
C LEU A 317 -11.68 3.94 -19.23
N GLN A 318 -10.93 2.87 -19.56
CA GLN A 318 -9.99 2.83 -20.69
C GLN A 318 -9.07 4.06 -20.69
N PRO A 319 -8.17 4.20 -19.69
CA PRO A 319 -7.24 5.32 -19.65
C PRO A 319 -6.33 5.32 -20.89
N ARG A 320 -6.20 6.48 -21.54
CA ARG A 320 -5.35 6.70 -22.74
C ARG A 320 -4.51 7.96 -22.66
N THR A 321 -4.67 8.72 -21.58
CA THR A 321 -3.94 9.94 -21.31
C THR A 321 -3.62 10.03 -19.83
N PHE A 322 -2.61 10.82 -19.48
CA PHE A 322 -2.19 10.97 -18.08
C PHE A 322 -3.35 11.45 -17.20
N TYR A 323 -4.17 12.35 -17.73
CA TYR A 323 -5.32 12.90 -17.01
C TYR A 323 -6.40 11.84 -16.70
N ASP A 324 -6.50 10.78 -17.50
CA ASP A 324 -7.42 9.68 -17.17
C ASP A 324 -6.99 8.96 -15.87
N LEU A 325 -5.68 8.89 -15.59
CA LEU A 325 -5.16 8.33 -14.34
C LEU A 325 -5.45 9.25 -13.15
N VAL A 326 -5.40 10.58 -13.37
CA VAL A 326 -5.82 11.57 -12.38
C VAL A 326 -7.28 11.35 -11.99
N VAL A 327 -8.14 11.02 -12.96
CA VAL A 327 -9.54 10.69 -12.71
C VAL A 327 -9.68 9.32 -12.01
N GLU A 328 -8.97 8.27 -12.45
CA GLU A 328 -9.06 6.94 -11.83
C GLU A 328 -8.72 6.96 -10.33
N VAL A 329 -7.64 7.66 -9.97
CA VAL A 329 -7.22 7.84 -8.58
C VAL A 329 -8.32 8.54 -7.76
N ALA A 330 -9.14 9.39 -8.39
CA ALA A 330 -10.21 10.12 -7.73
C ALA A 330 -11.54 9.36 -7.63
N LEU A 331 -11.85 8.52 -8.62
CA LEU A 331 -13.18 8.03 -8.90
C LEU A 331 -13.69 7.00 -7.86
N ILE A 332 -12.83 6.09 -7.42
CA ILE A 332 -13.22 4.96 -6.55
C ILE A 332 -13.05 5.32 -5.09
N ARG A 333 -13.96 6.18 -4.61
CA ARG A 333 -14.04 6.62 -3.21
C ARG A 333 -15.49 6.75 -2.74
N PRO A 334 -15.76 6.68 -1.42
CA PRO A 334 -17.12 6.80 -0.88
C PRO A 334 -17.87 8.02 -1.41
N GLY A 335 -17.17 9.15 -1.58
CA GLY A 335 -17.74 10.40 -2.04
C GLY A 335 -18.37 10.34 -3.44
N PRO A 336 -17.57 10.19 -4.53
CA PRO A 336 -18.11 10.06 -5.88
C PRO A 336 -19.11 8.92 -6.05
N ILE A 337 -18.96 7.82 -5.31
CA ILE A 337 -19.88 6.67 -5.32
C ILE A 337 -21.25 7.08 -4.74
N GLN A 338 -21.27 7.74 -3.58
CA GLN A 338 -22.50 8.22 -2.92
C GLN A 338 -23.12 9.41 -3.66
N GLY A 339 -22.29 10.28 -4.24
CA GLY A 339 -22.73 11.42 -5.06
C GLY A 339 -23.28 11.01 -6.43
N GLY A 340 -23.20 9.73 -6.81
CA GLY A 340 -23.74 9.22 -8.06
C GLY A 340 -22.98 9.66 -9.32
N SER A 341 -21.79 10.26 -9.18
CA SER A 341 -21.00 10.83 -10.28
C SER A 341 -20.18 9.80 -11.06
N VAL A 342 -19.85 8.66 -10.45
CA VAL A 342 -19.01 7.60 -11.06
C VAL A 342 -19.65 7.01 -12.32
N HIS A 343 -20.92 6.64 -12.24
CA HIS A 343 -21.59 5.98 -13.35
C HIS A 343 -21.81 6.89 -14.56
N PRO A 344 -22.31 8.14 -14.42
CA PRO A 344 -22.39 9.10 -15.53
C PRO A 344 -21.04 9.30 -16.22
N TYR A 345 -19.96 9.51 -15.46
CA TYR A 345 -18.63 9.70 -16.05
C TYR A 345 -18.21 8.49 -16.88
N LEU A 346 -18.30 7.27 -16.32
CA LEU A 346 -17.95 6.04 -17.04
C LEU A 346 -18.84 5.84 -18.29
N ARG A 347 -20.15 6.11 -18.22
CA ARG A 347 -21.04 5.97 -19.38
C ARG A 347 -20.65 6.92 -20.51
N ARG A 348 -20.34 8.18 -20.19
CA ARG A 348 -19.88 9.18 -21.16
C ARG A 348 -18.54 8.81 -21.77
N ARG A 349 -17.60 8.36 -20.93
CA ARG A 349 -16.28 7.88 -21.38
C ARG A 349 -16.40 6.69 -22.33
N MET A 350 -17.36 5.81 -22.10
CA MET A 350 -17.64 4.66 -22.96
C MET A 350 -18.54 4.99 -24.16
N GLY A 351 -18.95 6.26 -24.36
CA GLY A 351 -19.84 6.67 -25.44
C GLY A 351 -21.30 6.19 -25.31
N GLU A 352 -21.73 5.70 -24.15
CA GLU A 352 -23.12 5.28 -23.91
C GLU A 352 -24.06 6.47 -23.67
N GLU A 353 -23.50 7.61 -23.29
CA GLU A 353 -24.22 8.85 -22.97
C GLU A 353 -23.45 10.02 -23.60
N PRO A 354 -24.11 10.95 -24.32
CA PRO A 354 -23.42 12.11 -24.87
C PRO A 354 -22.91 13.03 -23.75
N VAL A 355 -21.78 13.69 -23.99
CA VAL A 355 -21.26 14.72 -23.08
C VAL A 355 -22.15 15.95 -23.17
N THR A 356 -22.74 16.32 -22.04
CA THR A 356 -23.61 17.50 -21.92
C THR A 356 -23.24 18.33 -20.70
N TYR A 357 -23.49 19.63 -20.81
CA TYR A 357 -23.27 20.62 -19.76
C TYR A 357 -24.59 21.31 -19.43
N LEU A 358 -24.81 21.65 -18.16
CA LEU A 358 -26.02 22.39 -17.76
C LEU A 358 -26.06 23.81 -18.32
N HIS A 359 -24.89 24.39 -18.57
CA HIS A 359 -24.74 25.73 -19.12
C HIS A 359 -23.39 25.83 -19.86
N PRO A 360 -23.29 26.62 -20.96
CA PRO A 360 -22.02 26.79 -21.68
C PRO A 360 -20.85 27.29 -20.82
N LEU A 361 -21.13 28.10 -19.79
CA LEU A 361 -20.10 28.58 -18.84
C LEU A 361 -19.48 27.47 -17.99
N LEU A 362 -20.08 26.28 -17.93
CA LEU A 362 -19.52 25.12 -17.21
C LEU A 362 -18.60 24.26 -18.07
N GLU A 363 -18.58 24.46 -19.39
CA GLU A 363 -17.75 23.68 -20.28
C GLU A 363 -16.24 23.84 -19.99
N PRO A 364 -15.69 25.05 -19.78
CA PRO A 364 -14.25 25.22 -19.51
C PRO A 364 -13.75 24.42 -18.30
N CYS A 365 -14.51 24.39 -17.20
CA CYS A 365 -14.11 23.70 -15.97
C CYS A 365 -14.43 22.20 -15.95
N LEU A 366 -15.45 21.75 -16.71
CA LEU A 366 -15.89 20.35 -16.71
C LEU A 366 -15.51 19.56 -17.97
N ALA A 367 -14.91 20.18 -18.99
CA ALA A 367 -14.53 19.50 -20.23
C ALA A 367 -13.62 18.29 -19.98
N LYS A 368 -12.60 18.46 -19.12
CA LYS A 368 -11.64 17.40 -18.76
C LYS A 368 -12.30 16.21 -18.05
N THR A 369 -13.47 16.41 -17.45
CA THR A 369 -14.24 15.39 -16.74
C THR A 369 -15.58 15.10 -17.41
N LEU A 370 -15.68 15.35 -18.72
CA LEU A 370 -16.83 14.99 -19.54
C LEU A 370 -18.16 15.55 -18.99
N GLY A 371 -18.16 16.77 -18.47
CA GLY A 371 -19.35 17.43 -17.93
C GLY A 371 -19.78 16.93 -16.55
N VAL A 372 -18.95 16.13 -15.86
CA VAL A 372 -19.24 15.59 -14.52
C VAL A 372 -18.28 16.22 -13.51
N PRO A 373 -18.76 16.91 -12.46
CA PRO A 373 -17.88 17.43 -11.42
C PRO A 373 -17.28 16.27 -10.61
N LEU A 374 -15.94 16.23 -10.52
CA LEU A 374 -15.20 15.18 -9.79
C LEU A 374 -14.25 15.75 -8.71
N PHE A 375 -13.77 16.98 -8.88
CA PHE A 375 -12.75 17.57 -8.01
C PHE A 375 -13.22 18.80 -7.24
N GLN A 376 -12.54 19.10 -6.14
CA GLN A 376 -12.78 20.32 -5.34
C GLN A 376 -12.44 21.58 -6.14
N GLU A 377 -11.31 21.58 -6.85
CA GLU A 377 -10.83 22.65 -7.70
C GLU A 377 -11.84 22.97 -8.81
N GLN A 378 -12.47 21.93 -9.39
CA GLN A 378 -13.57 22.13 -10.35
C GLN A 378 -14.78 22.82 -9.72
N LEU A 379 -15.18 22.48 -8.49
CA LEU A 379 -16.30 23.18 -7.83
C LEU A 379 -15.99 24.66 -7.61
N MET A 380 -14.74 24.97 -7.22
CA MET A 380 -14.28 26.34 -7.06
C MET A 380 -14.36 27.07 -8.41
N GLN A 381 -13.85 26.46 -9.48
CA GLN A 381 -13.91 27.02 -10.82
C GLN A 381 -15.34 27.19 -11.32
N MET A 382 -16.25 26.25 -11.04
CA MET A 382 -17.66 26.40 -11.37
C MET A 382 -18.27 27.65 -10.71
N ALA A 383 -18.00 27.91 -9.44
CA ALA A 383 -18.50 29.10 -8.75
C ALA A 383 -17.93 30.40 -9.36
N ILE A 384 -16.66 30.39 -9.79
CA ILE A 384 -16.03 31.51 -10.50
C ILE A 384 -16.70 31.73 -11.87
N ASP A 385 -16.92 30.65 -12.63
CA ASP A 385 -17.42 30.70 -14.00
C ASP A 385 -18.92 31.02 -14.07
N VAL A 386 -19.74 30.49 -13.16
CA VAL A 386 -21.20 30.69 -13.19
C VAL A 386 -21.69 31.83 -12.31
N ALA A 387 -20.97 32.19 -11.24
CA ALA A 387 -21.42 33.20 -10.28
C ALA A 387 -20.45 34.38 -10.09
N GLY A 388 -19.31 34.37 -10.78
CA GLY A 388 -18.32 35.44 -10.67
C GLY A 388 -17.73 35.57 -9.28
N PHE A 389 -17.52 34.44 -8.61
CA PHE A 389 -16.75 34.42 -7.37
C PHE A 389 -15.30 34.80 -7.67
N THR A 390 -14.68 35.49 -6.73
CA THR A 390 -13.21 35.52 -6.64
C THR A 390 -12.70 34.13 -6.21
N ALA A 391 -11.44 33.83 -6.47
CA ALA A 391 -10.84 32.57 -6.05
C ALA A 391 -10.84 32.37 -4.51
N GLY A 392 -10.75 33.47 -3.75
CA GLY A 392 -10.94 33.49 -2.29
C GLY A 392 -12.37 33.10 -1.88
N GLU A 393 -13.39 33.77 -2.42
CA GLU A 393 -14.81 33.42 -2.18
C GLU A 393 -15.10 31.94 -2.52
N ALA A 394 -14.50 31.42 -3.59
CA ALA A 394 -14.65 30.03 -3.99
C ALA A 394 -14.06 29.03 -2.97
N ASP A 395 -12.89 29.33 -2.37
CA ASP A 395 -12.36 28.49 -1.29
C ASP A 395 -13.22 28.59 -0.02
N GLN A 396 -13.74 29.78 0.30
CA GLN A 396 -14.65 29.95 1.43
C GLN A 396 -15.92 29.11 1.27
N LEU A 397 -16.49 29.04 0.07
CA LEU A 397 -17.63 28.19 -0.27
C LEU A 397 -17.30 26.71 0.03
N ARG A 398 -16.16 26.22 -0.49
CA ARG A 398 -15.67 24.85 -0.25
C ARG A 398 -15.52 24.54 1.24
N GLN A 399 -14.94 25.46 2.02
CA GLN A 399 -14.75 25.29 3.47
C GLN A 399 -16.08 25.27 4.23
N ALA A 400 -17.00 26.18 3.89
CA ALA A 400 -18.31 26.26 4.52
C ALA A 400 -19.05 24.92 4.39
N MET A 401 -18.98 24.32 3.20
CA MET A 401 -19.60 23.05 2.89
C MET A 401 -18.97 21.84 3.62
N GLY A 402 -17.67 21.87 3.92
CA GLY A 402 -17.00 20.80 4.68
C GLY A 402 -17.24 20.84 6.20
N SER A 403 -17.77 21.96 6.72
CA SER A 403 -17.97 22.16 8.16
C SER A 403 -19.39 21.77 8.60
N LYS A 404 -19.52 20.77 9.49
CA LYS A 404 -20.83 20.38 10.08
C LYS A 404 -21.52 21.50 10.89
N ARG A 405 -20.86 22.65 11.09
CA ARG A 405 -21.21 23.68 12.08
C ARG A 405 -21.57 25.06 11.50
N SER A 406 -21.70 25.27 10.18
CA SER A 406 -21.95 26.63 9.65
C SER A 406 -23.18 26.81 8.73
N LYS A 407 -24.37 26.42 9.19
CA LYS A 407 -25.63 26.66 8.45
C LYS A 407 -25.78 28.10 7.95
N GLN A 408 -25.44 29.09 8.79
CA GLN A 408 -25.51 30.52 8.41
C GLN A 408 -24.47 30.95 7.37
N ARG A 409 -23.26 30.37 7.38
CA ARG A 409 -22.23 30.69 6.38
C ARG A 409 -22.62 30.11 5.03
N MET A 410 -23.17 28.90 5.03
CA MET A 410 -23.68 28.27 3.82
C MET A 410 -24.85 29.06 3.23
N GLU A 411 -25.83 29.48 4.02
CA GLU A 411 -26.96 30.28 3.49
C GLU A 411 -26.48 31.56 2.77
N ARG A 412 -25.56 32.31 3.38
CA ARG A 412 -24.98 33.52 2.80
C ARG A 412 -24.24 33.24 1.49
N MET A 413 -23.47 32.16 1.45
CA MET A 413 -22.74 31.77 0.25
C MET A 413 -23.70 31.30 -0.86
N ARG A 414 -24.83 30.67 -0.51
CA ARG A 414 -25.89 30.30 -1.44
C ARG A 414 -26.56 31.53 -2.04
N GLU A 415 -26.93 32.52 -1.22
CA GLU A 415 -27.49 33.79 -1.72
C GLU A 415 -26.54 34.49 -2.70
N ARG A 416 -25.24 34.59 -2.34
CA ARG A 416 -24.21 35.17 -3.21
C ARG A 416 -24.03 34.40 -4.52
N LEU A 417 -24.07 33.07 -4.47
CA LEU A 417 -24.00 32.18 -5.63
C LEU A 417 -25.19 32.41 -6.56
N MET A 418 -26.42 32.43 -6.02
CA MET A 418 -27.65 32.63 -6.81
C MET A 418 -27.70 34.03 -7.45
N SER A 419 -27.30 35.07 -6.72
CA SER A 419 -27.23 36.44 -7.26
C SER A 419 -26.21 36.53 -8.40
N GLY A 420 -25.02 35.96 -8.22
CA GLY A 420 -23.98 35.96 -9.25
C GLY A 420 -24.39 35.18 -10.50
N MET A 421 -25.09 34.06 -10.33
CA MET A 421 -25.68 33.30 -11.45
C MET A 421 -26.72 34.13 -12.21
N ALA A 422 -27.58 34.86 -11.50
CA ALA A 422 -28.59 35.72 -12.12
C ALA A 422 -27.96 36.87 -12.93
N GLU A 423 -26.88 37.49 -12.42
CA GLU A 423 -26.11 38.52 -13.14
C GLU A 423 -25.50 38.00 -14.45
N ARG A 424 -25.24 36.70 -14.54
CA ARG A 424 -24.71 36.01 -15.73
C ARG A 424 -25.79 35.33 -16.58
N GLY A 425 -27.06 35.61 -16.31
CA GLY A 425 -28.20 35.09 -17.08
C GLY A 425 -28.62 33.66 -16.74
N ILE A 426 -28.08 33.06 -15.68
CA ILE A 426 -28.44 31.71 -15.22
C ILE A 426 -29.52 31.83 -14.15
N THR A 427 -30.76 31.48 -14.50
CA THR A 427 -31.93 31.59 -13.61
C THR A 427 -32.83 30.35 -13.72
N GLY A 428 -33.80 30.23 -12.81
CA GLY A 428 -34.78 29.12 -12.82
C GLY A 428 -34.15 27.76 -12.53
N GLU A 429 -34.68 26.71 -13.16
CA GLU A 429 -34.32 25.31 -12.88
C GLU A 429 -32.82 25.01 -13.05
N ILE A 430 -32.15 25.64 -14.01
CA ILE A 430 -30.72 25.45 -14.26
C ILE A 430 -29.89 25.96 -13.06
N ALA A 431 -30.23 27.14 -12.53
CA ALA A 431 -29.54 27.70 -11.37
C ALA A 431 -29.71 26.81 -10.13
N ASP A 432 -30.93 26.31 -9.90
CA ASP A 432 -31.22 25.41 -8.79
C ASP A 432 -30.48 24.06 -8.92
N GLU A 433 -30.39 23.51 -10.13
CA GLU A 433 -29.65 22.27 -10.37
C GLU A 433 -28.15 22.45 -10.14
N ILE A 434 -27.56 23.57 -10.61
CA ILE A 434 -26.14 23.89 -10.38
C ILE A 434 -25.86 24.04 -8.88
N ALA A 435 -26.68 24.81 -8.16
CA ALA A 435 -26.53 25.00 -6.72
C ALA A 435 -26.63 23.66 -5.96
N LYS A 436 -27.61 22.82 -6.33
CA LYS A 436 -27.79 21.49 -5.75
C LYS A 436 -26.60 20.57 -6.01
N LYS A 437 -26.00 20.61 -7.21
CA LYS A 437 -24.80 19.83 -7.53
C LYS A 437 -23.59 20.28 -6.72
N LEU A 438 -23.39 21.60 -6.57
CA LEU A 438 -22.32 22.15 -5.74
C LEU A 438 -22.47 21.71 -4.27
N GLU A 439 -23.68 21.77 -3.70
CA GLU A 439 -23.96 21.33 -2.33
C GLU A 439 -23.80 19.83 -2.12
N ALA A 440 -24.31 19.01 -3.04
CA ALA A 440 -24.21 17.56 -2.96
C ALA A 440 -22.74 17.10 -3.02
N PHE A 441 -21.93 17.74 -3.86
CA PHE A 441 -20.55 17.33 -4.10
C PHE A 441 -19.59 17.76 -3.00
N ALA A 442 -19.91 18.79 -2.24
CA ALA A 442 -18.95 19.40 -1.32
C ALA A 442 -18.67 18.58 -0.04
N ASN A 443 -19.51 17.59 0.28
CA ASN A 443 -19.20 16.58 1.29
C ASN A 443 -18.19 15.51 0.80
N PHE A 444 -17.89 15.49 -0.50
CA PHE A 444 -17.35 14.31 -1.19
C PHE A 444 -16.26 14.59 -2.23
N GLY A 445 -16.05 15.86 -2.60
CA GLY A 445 -15.06 16.24 -3.59
C GLY A 445 -13.64 15.91 -3.15
N PHE A 446 -12.82 15.46 -4.09
CA PHE A 446 -11.41 15.13 -3.87
C PHE A 446 -10.49 16.22 -4.43
N PRO A 447 -9.33 16.52 -3.82
CA PRO A 447 -8.39 17.47 -4.39
C PRO A 447 -7.75 16.94 -5.68
N GLU A 448 -7.91 17.66 -6.79
CA GLU A 448 -7.32 17.36 -8.10
C GLU A 448 -5.81 17.27 -8.01
N SER A 449 -5.20 18.30 -7.41
CA SER A 449 -3.77 18.41 -7.13
C SER A 449 -3.17 17.18 -6.45
N HIS A 450 -3.88 16.61 -5.48
CA HIS A 450 -3.46 15.39 -4.81
C HIS A 450 -3.51 14.18 -5.74
N SER A 451 -4.55 14.09 -6.58
CA SER A 451 -4.73 13.03 -7.57
C SER A 451 -3.64 13.07 -8.65
N VAL A 452 -3.28 14.28 -9.12
CA VAL A 452 -2.19 14.51 -10.07
C VAL A 452 -0.87 13.98 -9.53
N SER A 453 -0.54 14.32 -8.28
CA SER A 453 0.72 13.91 -7.66
C SER A 453 0.86 12.38 -7.65
N PHE A 454 -0.22 11.67 -7.32
CA PHE A 454 -0.25 10.20 -7.30
C PHE A 454 -0.30 9.56 -8.68
N ALA A 455 -0.96 10.17 -9.66
CA ALA A 455 -1.03 9.68 -11.03
C ALA A 455 0.37 9.50 -11.67
N TYR A 456 1.35 10.35 -11.32
CA TYR A 456 2.75 10.15 -11.73
C TYR A 456 3.33 8.84 -11.22
N ILE A 457 3.08 8.49 -9.95
CA ILE A 457 3.55 7.25 -9.35
C ILE A 457 2.80 6.05 -9.95
N VAL A 458 1.49 6.20 -10.22
CA VAL A 458 0.71 5.17 -10.93
C VAL A 458 1.37 4.86 -12.27
N TYR A 459 1.58 5.88 -13.11
CA TYR A 459 2.17 5.71 -14.43
C TYR A 459 3.60 5.16 -14.35
N SER A 460 4.44 5.68 -13.45
CA SER A 460 5.81 5.19 -13.25
C SER A 460 5.84 3.71 -12.87
N SER A 461 4.99 3.28 -11.93
CA SER A 461 4.92 1.87 -11.53
C SER A 461 4.39 0.96 -12.62
N ALA A 462 3.45 1.44 -13.45
CA ALA A 462 2.95 0.69 -14.61
C ALA A 462 4.00 0.58 -15.72
N TRP A 463 4.75 1.66 -15.98
CA TRP A 463 5.80 1.70 -17.00
C TRP A 463 6.94 0.73 -16.65
N ILE A 464 7.43 0.75 -15.41
CA ILE A 464 8.46 -0.21 -14.97
C ILE A 464 7.89 -1.63 -14.99
N LYS A 465 6.65 -1.86 -14.54
CA LYS A 465 6.02 -3.18 -14.61
C LYS A 465 6.00 -3.73 -16.04
N TYR A 466 5.69 -2.88 -17.01
CA TYR A 466 5.59 -3.25 -18.41
C TYR A 466 6.95 -3.58 -19.03
N HIS A 467 7.93 -2.68 -18.88
CA HIS A 467 9.25 -2.80 -19.53
C HIS A 467 10.23 -3.68 -18.76
N HIS A 468 10.17 -3.67 -17.43
CA HIS A 468 11.15 -4.29 -16.53
C HIS A 468 10.45 -5.12 -15.42
N PRO A 469 9.69 -6.17 -15.78
CA PRO A 469 8.84 -6.90 -14.83
C PRO A 469 9.64 -7.64 -13.74
N ALA A 470 10.86 -8.09 -14.01
CA ALA A 470 11.69 -8.79 -13.03
C ALA A 470 12.22 -7.84 -11.96
N GLU A 471 12.72 -6.69 -12.38
CA GLU A 471 13.21 -5.57 -11.56
C GLU A 471 12.08 -5.02 -10.70
N PHE A 472 10.90 -4.81 -11.29
CA PHE A 472 9.71 -4.37 -10.58
C PHE A 472 9.30 -5.37 -9.50
N ALA A 473 9.20 -6.66 -9.82
CA ALA A 473 8.84 -7.70 -8.87
C ALA A 473 9.88 -7.83 -7.74
N CYS A 474 11.17 -7.79 -8.06
CA CYS A 474 12.27 -7.80 -7.10
C CYS A 474 12.16 -6.63 -6.12
N ALA A 475 11.98 -5.42 -6.64
CA ALA A 475 11.86 -4.21 -5.84
C ALA A 475 10.58 -4.18 -4.98
N LEU A 476 9.45 -4.65 -5.52
CA LEU A 476 8.19 -4.80 -4.77
C LEU A 476 8.32 -5.78 -3.61
N LEU A 477 8.99 -6.91 -3.84
CA LEU A 477 9.32 -7.86 -2.79
C LEU A 477 10.19 -7.15 -1.76
N ASN A 478 11.32 -6.58 -2.17
CA ASN A 478 12.30 -5.92 -1.30
C ASN A 478 11.71 -4.78 -0.45
N SER A 479 10.65 -4.15 -0.92
CA SER A 479 9.92 -3.07 -0.23
C SER A 479 8.79 -3.52 0.72
N GLN A 480 8.52 -4.83 0.83
CA GLN A 480 7.51 -5.36 1.76
C GLN A 480 7.86 -5.08 3.25
N PRO A 481 6.87 -4.84 4.12
CA PRO A 481 5.41 -4.94 3.89
C PRO A 481 4.81 -3.68 3.25
N MET A 482 4.19 -3.84 2.07
CA MET A 482 3.44 -2.77 1.39
C MET A 482 2.43 -3.33 0.38
N GLY A 483 1.62 -2.46 -0.21
CA GLY A 483 0.64 -2.83 -1.24
C GLY A 483 -0.48 -3.74 -0.73
N PHE A 484 -1.34 -4.17 -1.65
CA PHE A 484 -2.51 -4.99 -1.37
C PHE A 484 -2.17 -6.48 -1.30
N TYR A 485 -1.29 -6.96 -2.18
CA TYR A 485 -1.07 -8.38 -2.45
C TYR A 485 0.00 -9.03 -1.56
N SER A 486 -0.04 -10.37 -1.47
CA SER A 486 0.96 -11.14 -0.75
C SER A 486 2.25 -11.28 -1.58
N PRO A 487 3.42 -11.53 -0.96
CA PRO A 487 4.63 -11.88 -1.69
C PRO A 487 4.43 -13.05 -2.66
N HIS A 488 3.61 -14.05 -2.29
CA HIS A 488 3.28 -15.17 -3.17
C HIS A 488 2.56 -14.72 -4.44
N THR A 489 1.54 -13.88 -4.29
CA THR A 489 0.76 -13.35 -5.43
C THR A 489 1.63 -12.46 -6.34
N ILE A 490 2.57 -11.70 -5.77
CA ILE A 490 3.54 -10.89 -6.55
C ILE A 490 4.46 -11.81 -7.39
N VAL A 491 4.98 -12.88 -6.78
CA VAL A 491 5.82 -13.88 -7.50
C VAL A 491 5.01 -14.58 -8.60
N ARG A 492 3.74 -14.92 -8.33
CA ARG A 492 2.84 -15.50 -9.34
C ARG A 492 2.56 -14.52 -10.47
N ASP A 493 2.43 -13.23 -10.17
CA ASP A 493 2.26 -12.20 -11.17
C ASP A 493 3.49 -12.06 -12.06
N ALA A 494 4.69 -12.01 -11.48
CA ALA A 494 5.94 -11.97 -12.22
C ALA A 494 6.07 -13.15 -13.19
N ARG A 495 5.70 -14.37 -12.77
CA ARG A 495 5.69 -15.55 -13.66
C ARG A 495 4.71 -15.41 -14.83
N ARG A 496 3.53 -14.83 -14.61
CA ARG A 496 2.57 -14.55 -15.70
C ARG A 496 3.15 -13.54 -16.71
N HIS A 497 4.05 -12.68 -16.27
CA HIS A 497 4.79 -11.72 -17.08
C HIS A 497 6.14 -12.29 -17.59
N GLY A 498 6.32 -13.62 -17.59
CA GLY A 498 7.49 -14.27 -18.19
C GLY A 498 8.77 -14.23 -17.35
N VAL A 499 8.69 -13.86 -16.07
CA VAL A 499 9.85 -13.85 -15.16
C VAL A 499 10.09 -15.25 -14.59
N GLU A 500 11.29 -15.80 -14.77
CA GLU A 500 11.73 -17.02 -14.07
C GLU A 500 11.90 -16.70 -12.58
N THR A 501 11.36 -17.54 -11.70
CA THR A 501 11.42 -17.30 -10.24
C THR A 501 12.08 -18.47 -9.54
N LEU A 502 13.06 -18.19 -8.71
CA LEU A 502 13.93 -19.19 -8.13
C LEU A 502 13.87 -19.17 -6.60
N GLY A 503 13.80 -20.34 -5.99
CA GLY A 503 13.79 -20.51 -4.53
C GLY A 503 15.05 -19.99 -3.84
N VAL A 504 15.06 -20.00 -2.51
CA VAL A 504 16.24 -19.59 -1.74
C VAL A 504 17.40 -20.58 -1.94
N CYS A 505 18.63 -20.08 -1.93
CA CYS A 505 19.85 -20.88 -2.04
C CYS A 505 20.94 -20.28 -1.17
N ILE A 506 21.58 -21.09 -0.32
CA ILE A 506 22.57 -20.56 0.63
C ILE A 506 23.81 -19.94 -0.04
N LYS A 507 24.12 -20.40 -1.26
CA LYS A 507 25.22 -19.87 -2.09
C LYS A 507 24.83 -18.58 -2.81
N ALA A 508 23.65 -18.54 -3.43
CA ALA A 508 23.24 -17.45 -4.32
C ALA A 508 22.45 -16.35 -3.57
N SER A 509 21.47 -16.73 -2.75
CA SER A 509 20.59 -15.78 -2.07
C SER A 509 21.35 -14.93 -1.05
N ARG A 510 21.07 -13.64 -1.07
CA ARG A 510 21.44 -12.66 -0.04
C ARG A 510 20.29 -12.48 0.94
N ARG A 511 20.39 -11.48 1.83
CA ARG A 511 19.28 -11.03 2.67
C ARG A 511 18.01 -10.76 1.86
N ASP A 512 18.12 -9.87 0.90
CA ASP A 512 17.03 -9.42 0.02
C ASP A 512 16.94 -10.28 -1.25
N CYS A 513 15.82 -10.18 -1.98
CA CYS A 513 15.70 -10.77 -3.30
C CYS A 513 16.68 -10.11 -4.26
N ALA A 514 17.16 -10.85 -5.24
CA ALA A 514 18.11 -10.39 -6.23
C ALA A 514 17.72 -10.87 -7.63
N LEU A 515 18.32 -10.27 -8.65
CA LEU A 515 18.22 -10.74 -10.02
C LEU A 515 19.49 -11.51 -10.41
N GLU A 516 19.32 -12.55 -11.20
CA GLU A 516 20.41 -13.30 -11.82
C GLU A 516 20.09 -13.56 -13.29
N PRO A 517 21.10 -13.80 -14.16
CA PRO A 517 20.85 -14.16 -15.55
C PRO A 517 19.93 -15.38 -15.63
N ARG A 518 18.92 -15.31 -16.51
CA ARG A 518 17.97 -16.40 -16.75
C ARG A 518 18.70 -17.67 -17.22
N SER A 519 18.24 -18.82 -16.76
CA SER A 519 18.90 -20.10 -17.05
C SER A 519 18.57 -20.66 -18.44
N ASP A 520 17.38 -20.35 -18.96
CA ASP A 520 16.83 -20.82 -20.24
C ASP A 520 16.43 -19.63 -21.13
N GLU A 521 16.96 -19.56 -22.35
CA GLU A 521 16.65 -18.52 -23.34
C GLU A 521 15.17 -18.52 -23.77
N SER A 522 14.45 -19.64 -23.60
CA SER A 522 13.02 -19.74 -23.89
C SER A 522 12.14 -19.17 -22.77
N GLY A 523 12.62 -19.23 -21.52
CA GLY A 523 11.93 -18.74 -20.32
C GLY A 523 10.60 -19.45 -20.01
N PRO A 524 9.97 -19.13 -18.87
CA PRO A 524 8.58 -19.53 -18.68
C PRO A 524 7.74 -18.87 -19.77
N GLN A 525 6.91 -19.66 -20.46
CA GLN A 525 5.85 -19.12 -21.30
C GLN A 525 4.93 -18.29 -20.38
N GLY A 526 5.15 -16.97 -20.36
CA GLY A 526 4.24 -16.06 -19.69
C GLY A 526 2.85 -16.21 -20.32
N PHE A 527 1.82 -16.21 -19.50
CA PHE A 527 0.42 -16.12 -19.96
C PHE A 527 -0.15 -14.77 -19.51
N PRO A 528 0.36 -13.63 -20.04
CA PRO A 528 -0.12 -12.33 -19.61
C PRO A 528 -1.64 -12.23 -19.87
N MET A 529 -2.34 -11.44 -19.05
CA MET A 529 -3.81 -11.37 -19.10
C MET A 529 -4.37 -10.94 -20.46
N ARG A 530 -3.50 -10.37 -21.30
CA ARG A 530 -3.62 -10.13 -22.74
C ARG A 530 -2.18 -10.10 -23.26
N GLY A 531 -1.90 -10.58 -24.48
CA GLY A 531 -0.55 -10.79 -25.05
C GLY A 531 0.32 -9.53 -25.21
N TRP A 532 0.53 -8.77 -24.14
CA TRP A 532 1.29 -7.53 -24.08
C TRP A 532 2.62 -7.81 -23.40
N HIS A 533 3.51 -8.52 -24.07
CA HIS A 533 4.94 -8.38 -23.81
C HIS A 533 5.69 -8.40 -25.13
N ALA A 534 6.59 -7.43 -25.26
CA ALA A 534 7.80 -7.57 -26.03
C ALA A 534 8.76 -8.40 -25.18
N ASP A 535 8.99 -9.65 -25.58
CA ASP A 535 10.00 -10.61 -25.10
C ASP A 535 10.00 -11.01 -23.60
N PRO A 536 10.34 -12.28 -23.27
CA PRO A 536 10.56 -12.70 -21.88
C PRO A 536 11.69 -11.90 -21.22
N SER A 537 11.58 -11.63 -19.92
CA SER A 537 12.67 -11.00 -19.17
C SER A 537 13.96 -11.82 -19.28
N VAL A 538 15.08 -11.13 -19.46
CA VAL A 538 16.43 -11.73 -19.47
C VAL A 538 16.93 -12.11 -18.08
N HIS A 539 16.21 -11.72 -17.03
CA HIS A 539 16.57 -11.96 -15.64
C HIS A 539 15.61 -12.95 -14.95
N ALA A 540 16.18 -13.76 -14.06
CA ALA A 540 15.46 -14.57 -13.11
C ALA A 540 15.46 -13.90 -11.73
N LEU A 541 14.32 -13.97 -11.04
CA LEU A 541 14.12 -13.46 -9.69
C LEU A 541 14.50 -14.51 -8.65
N ARG A 542 15.58 -14.28 -7.92
CA ARG A 542 16.03 -15.12 -6.79
C ARG A 542 15.42 -14.65 -5.48
N LEU A 543 14.74 -15.54 -4.76
CA LEU A 543 14.21 -15.21 -3.43
C LEU A 543 15.34 -14.96 -2.41
N GLY A 544 15.16 -13.91 -1.60
CA GLY A 544 16.04 -13.56 -0.50
C GLY A 544 15.82 -14.40 0.76
N LEU A 545 16.89 -14.59 1.54
CA LEU A 545 16.87 -15.38 2.78
C LEU A 545 15.94 -14.79 3.86
N ARG A 546 15.63 -13.49 3.81
CA ARG A 546 14.70 -12.84 4.75
C ARG A 546 13.27 -13.39 4.71
N TYR A 547 12.88 -14.02 3.60
CA TYR A 547 11.55 -14.66 3.50
C TYR A 547 11.50 -15.99 4.24
N VAL A 548 12.65 -16.62 4.50
CA VAL A 548 12.69 -17.87 5.26
C VAL A 548 12.26 -17.60 6.70
N ARG A 549 11.31 -18.40 7.15
CA ARG A 549 10.62 -18.25 8.41
C ARG A 549 11.59 -18.38 9.58
N GLY A 550 11.50 -17.44 10.51
CA GLY A 550 12.18 -17.54 11.80
C GLY A 550 13.68 -17.24 11.77
N LEU A 551 14.24 -16.72 10.66
CA LEU A 551 15.61 -16.24 10.66
C LEU A 551 15.73 -14.87 11.34
N PRO A 552 16.57 -14.72 12.37
CA PRO A 552 16.88 -13.41 12.93
C PRO A 552 17.72 -12.57 11.96
N SER A 553 17.53 -11.25 11.94
CA SER A 553 18.37 -10.32 11.15
C SER A 553 19.87 -10.57 11.39
N ALA A 554 20.26 -10.69 12.66
CA ALA A 554 21.64 -10.95 13.04
C ALA A 554 22.22 -12.26 12.46
N LEU A 555 21.38 -13.26 12.15
CA LEU A 555 21.85 -14.47 11.46
C LEU A 555 22.09 -14.17 9.97
N LEU A 556 21.21 -13.42 9.31
CA LEU A 556 21.40 -13.02 7.90
C LEU A 556 22.70 -12.23 7.73
N ASP A 557 22.94 -11.26 8.62
CA ASP A 557 24.16 -10.44 8.60
C ASP A 557 25.43 -11.30 8.78
N ARG A 558 25.37 -12.33 9.66
CA ARG A 558 26.47 -13.30 9.83
C ARG A 558 26.66 -14.19 8.62
N ILE A 559 25.58 -14.65 7.97
CA ILE A 559 25.68 -15.47 6.75
C ILE A 559 26.44 -14.72 5.67
N ASP A 560 26.13 -13.44 5.47
CA ASP A 560 26.80 -12.60 4.49
C ASP A 560 28.28 -12.38 4.86
N ALA A 561 28.59 -12.02 6.12
CA ALA A 561 29.96 -11.84 6.60
C ALA A 561 30.83 -13.12 6.52
N GLU A 562 30.26 -14.27 6.87
CA GLU A 562 30.98 -15.55 6.76
C GLU A 562 31.23 -15.91 5.30
N ARG A 563 30.30 -15.62 4.39
CA ARG A 563 30.47 -15.91 2.95
C ARG A 563 31.65 -15.15 2.33
N GLU A 564 31.98 -13.96 2.84
CA GLU A 564 33.18 -13.21 2.42
C GLU A 564 34.50 -13.94 2.72
N GLN A 565 34.50 -14.82 3.73
CA GLN A 565 35.67 -15.63 4.09
C GLN A 565 35.83 -16.88 3.18
N GLY A 566 34.82 -17.19 2.37
CA GLY A 566 34.81 -18.32 1.43
C GLY A 566 33.46 -19.03 1.35
N PRO A 567 33.21 -19.83 0.30
CA PRO A 567 31.95 -20.57 0.16
C PRO A 567 31.76 -21.57 1.30
N PHE A 568 30.50 -21.83 1.66
CA PHE A 568 30.16 -22.95 2.53
C PHE A 568 30.33 -24.26 1.77
N VAL A 569 30.87 -25.28 2.44
CA VAL A 569 31.12 -26.59 1.82
C VAL A 569 29.94 -27.54 2.00
N ASP A 570 29.31 -27.52 3.18
CA ASP A 570 28.17 -28.35 3.54
C ASP A 570 27.33 -27.70 4.67
N ILE A 571 26.31 -28.42 5.16
CA ILE A 571 25.41 -27.96 6.23
C ILE A 571 26.15 -27.84 7.59
N GLU A 572 27.13 -28.70 7.86
CA GLU A 572 27.90 -28.67 9.12
C GLU A 572 28.80 -27.44 9.17
N ASP A 573 29.53 -27.16 8.08
CA ASP A 573 30.36 -25.97 7.92
C ASP A 573 29.54 -24.70 8.06
N PHE A 574 28.37 -24.65 7.40
CA PHE A 574 27.43 -23.55 7.53
C PHE A 574 27.00 -23.33 8.98
N ALA A 575 26.55 -24.38 9.66
CA ALA A 575 26.08 -24.29 11.04
C ALA A 575 27.19 -23.85 12.02
N ARG A 576 28.41 -24.37 11.83
CA ARG A 576 29.59 -24.09 12.66
C ARG A 576 30.09 -22.66 12.50
N ARG A 577 30.07 -22.12 11.27
CA ARG A 577 30.55 -20.75 10.97
C ARG A 577 29.54 -19.68 11.37
N THR A 578 28.25 -19.97 11.22
CA THR A 578 27.19 -18.97 11.44
C THR A 578 26.54 -19.02 12.82
N ASP A 579 26.86 -20.04 13.62
CA ASP A 579 26.20 -20.32 14.91
C ASP A 579 24.66 -20.32 14.75
N ALA A 580 24.17 -20.88 13.64
CA ALA A 580 22.74 -20.91 13.34
C ALA A 580 22.00 -21.79 14.35
N PRO A 581 20.85 -21.32 14.91
CA PRO A 581 20.02 -22.16 15.74
C PRO A 581 19.38 -23.27 14.91
N VAL A 582 19.17 -24.44 15.52
CA VAL A 582 18.59 -25.62 14.84
C VAL A 582 17.29 -25.30 14.12
N ASP A 583 16.38 -24.55 14.76
CA ASP A 583 15.09 -24.16 14.15
C ASP A 583 15.26 -23.33 12.85
N ALA A 584 16.34 -22.55 12.74
CA ALA A 584 16.65 -21.82 11.52
C ALA A 584 17.26 -22.75 10.45
N LEU A 585 18.08 -23.72 10.84
CA LEU A 585 18.60 -24.75 9.94
C LEU A 585 17.46 -25.62 9.37
N GLU A 586 16.51 -26.03 10.22
CA GLU A 586 15.31 -26.76 9.80
C GLU A 586 14.48 -25.94 8.82
N SER A 587 14.35 -24.63 9.06
CA SER A 587 13.59 -23.73 8.18
C SER A 587 14.29 -23.50 6.83
N LEU A 588 15.62 -23.37 6.81
CA LEU A 588 16.44 -23.29 5.60
C LEU A 588 16.39 -24.59 4.79
N ALA A 589 16.49 -25.74 5.47
CA ALA A 589 16.35 -27.05 4.84
C ALA A 589 14.96 -27.26 4.25
N THR A 590 13.90 -26.89 4.98
CA THR A 590 12.51 -26.96 4.51
C THR A 590 12.29 -26.06 3.28
N ALA A 591 12.94 -24.89 3.23
CA ALA A 591 12.90 -23.98 2.09
C ALA A 591 13.75 -24.44 0.88
N GLY A 592 14.48 -25.55 0.99
CA GLY A 592 15.36 -26.03 -0.08
C GLY A 592 16.68 -25.28 -0.23
N ALA A 593 17.08 -24.45 0.75
CA ALA A 593 18.26 -23.59 0.64
C ALA A 593 19.59 -24.36 0.52
N PHE A 594 19.62 -25.63 0.92
CA PHE A 594 20.80 -26.50 0.93
C PHE A 594 20.89 -27.47 -0.26
N SER A 595 19.97 -27.38 -1.23
CA SER A 595 19.96 -28.25 -2.42
C SER A 595 21.26 -28.19 -3.22
N ILE A 596 21.98 -27.07 -3.15
CA ILE A 596 23.29 -26.87 -3.79
C ILE A 596 24.38 -27.84 -3.30
N PHE A 597 24.21 -28.44 -2.11
CA PHE A 597 25.12 -29.46 -1.58
C PHE A 597 24.76 -30.88 -2.02
N GLY A 598 23.79 -31.04 -2.93
CA GLY A 598 23.33 -32.34 -3.40
C GLY A 598 22.36 -33.05 -2.46
N HIS A 599 21.88 -32.36 -1.41
CA HIS A 599 20.87 -32.89 -0.49
C HIS A 599 19.46 -32.59 -0.97
N ASP A 600 18.59 -33.57 -0.89
CA ASP A 600 17.15 -33.30 -0.93
C ASP A 600 16.68 -32.62 0.38
N ARG A 601 15.44 -32.12 0.41
CA ARG A 601 14.92 -31.40 1.58
C ARG A 601 14.80 -32.28 2.82
N ARG A 602 14.50 -33.58 2.68
CA ARG A 602 14.36 -34.52 3.80
C ARG A 602 15.73 -34.90 4.37
N GLU A 603 16.72 -35.11 3.53
CA GLU A 603 18.12 -35.31 3.89
C GLU A 603 18.70 -34.08 4.60
N ALA A 604 18.43 -32.89 4.08
CA ALA A 604 18.86 -31.64 4.69
C ALA A 604 18.18 -31.43 6.06
N LEU A 605 16.89 -31.75 6.19
CA LEU A 605 16.15 -31.70 7.46
C LEU A 605 16.69 -32.71 8.48
N TRP A 606 17.01 -33.93 8.04
CA TRP A 606 17.65 -34.94 8.87
C TRP A 606 18.99 -34.43 9.41
N SER A 607 19.83 -33.90 8.51
CA SER A 607 21.15 -33.33 8.83
C SER A 607 21.04 -32.18 9.84
N ALA A 608 20.07 -31.26 9.64
CA ALA A 608 19.78 -30.19 10.60
C ALA A 608 19.37 -30.75 11.98
N GLY A 609 18.57 -31.82 12.00
CA GLY A 609 18.18 -32.52 13.22
C GLY A 609 19.35 -33.22 13.93
N ALA A 610 20.30 -33.81 13.18
CA ALA A 610 21.49 -34.46 13.75
C ALA A 610 22.38 -33.46 14.52
N LEU A 611 22.46 -32.22 14.04
CA LEU A 611 23.14 -31.12 14.73
C LEU A 611 22.53 -30.81 16.10
N ARG A 612 21.25 -31.16 16.34
CA ARG A 612 20.60 -31.09 17.66
C ARG A 612 21.12 -32.16 18.63
N SER A 613 21.37 -33.36 18.15
CA SER A 613 21.86 -34.52 18.95
C SER A 613 23.33 -34.38 19.32
N SER A 614 24.07 -33.54 18.59
CA SER A 614 25.44 -33.14 18.93
C SER A 614 25.55 -32.46 20.32
N ARG A 615 24.43 -32.19 21.02
CA ARG A 615 24.33 -31.46 22.31
C ARG A 615 24.83 -32.15 23.59
N SER A 616 25.39 -33.35 23.59
CA SER A 616 25.82 -33.98 24.86
C SER A 616 27.27 -34.46 24.85
N GLY A 617 28.14 -33.73 25.55
CA GLY A 617 29.51 -34.20 25.81
C GLY A 617 30.18 -33.54 27.01
N LEU A 618 30.27 -32.20 27.07
CA LEU A 618 31.22 -31.56 28.00
C LEU A 618 30.69 -30.50 28.98
N SER A 619 29.38 -30.18 29.01
CA SER A 619 28.85 -29.17 29.95
C SER A 619 27.85 -29.72 30.97
N ARG A 620 28.13 -30.90 31.53
CA ARG A 620 27.43 -31.41 32.73
C ARG A 620 28.17 -31.13 34.04
N SER A 621 29.32 -30.45 34.00
CA SER A 621 30.00 -29.96 35.20
C SER A 621 30.20 -28.44 35.10
N LYS A 622 29.80 -27.71 36.14
CA LYS A 622 29.86 -26.24 36.34
C LYS A 622 28.73 -25.38 35.75
N GLN A 623 27.50 -25.57 36.23
CA GLN A 623 26.65 -24.45 36.66
C GLN A 623 25.43 -24.94 37.46
N ALA A 624 25.68 -25.38 38.69
CA ALA A 624 24.67 -25.32 39.74
C ALA A 624 24.79 -23.94 40.40
N GLY A 625 24.03 -22.97 39.90
CA GLY A 625 24.02 -21.59 40.39
C GLY A 625 22.68 -20.92 40.10
N LYS A 626 21.85 -20.86 41.14
CA LYS A 626 20.50 -20.29 41.27
C LYS A 626 20.14 -19.11 40.33
N GLY A 627 18.96 -19.18 39.73
CA GLY A 627 18.27 -18.05 39.11
C GLY A 627 17.05 -18.47 38.28
N ALA A 628 15.94 -18.81 38.94
CA ALA A 628 14.67 -19.09 38.27
C ALA A 628 14.02 -17.78 37.82
N GLY A 629 14.13 -17.48 36.53
CA GLY A 629 13.36 -16.45 35.83
C GLY A 629 12.73 -17.06 34.59
N THR A 630 11.41 -17.11 34.55
CA THR A 630 10.60 -17.58 33.42
C THR A 630 10.76 -16.64 32.22
N GLY A 631 11.59 -17.03 31.27
CA GLY A 631 11.76 -16.35 29.97
C GLY A 631 11.81 -17.37 28.84
N ALA A 632 10.98 -17.16 27.82
CA ALA A 632 10.78 -18.04 26.69
C ALA A 632 12.07 -18.29 25.84
N GLY A 633 12.24 -19.54 25.42
CA GLY A 633 12.94 -20.00 24.21
C GLY A 633 14.20 -19.27 23.75
N LYS A 634 15.35 -19.52 24.37
CA LYS A 634 16.65 -19.34 23.70
C LYS A 634 16.95 -20.61 22.89
N GLY A 635 16.83 -20.52 21.56
CA GLY A 635 17.14 -21.60 20.63
C GLY A 635 18.56 -22.13 20.82
N ALA A 636 18.74 -23.44 20.66
CA ALA A 636 20.03 -24.09 20.83
C ALA A 636 20.95 -23.77 19.64
N VAL A 637 22.14 -23.24 19.93
CA VAL A 637 23.17 -22.88 18.95
C VAL A 637 24.18 -24.03 18.81
N VAL A 638 24.57 -24.36 17.58
CA VAL A 638 25.68 -25.29 17.28
C VAL A 638 26.99 -24.58 17.64
N ARG A 639 27.83 -25.14 18.53
CA ARG A 639 29.08 -24.48 18.94
C ARG A 639 30.16 -24.63 17.88
N SER A 640 30.88 -23.54 17.59
CA SER A 640 31.99 -23.50 16.62
C SER A 640 33.28 -24.23 17.04
N ASP A 641 33.35 -24.77 18.27
CA ASP A 641 34.56 -25.36 18.86
C ASP A 641 34.85 -26.82 18.46
N ARG A 642 34.20 -27.34 17.40
CA ARG A 642 34.35 -28.72 16.95
C ARG A 642 35.16 -28.85 15.68
N LEU A 643 35.96 -29.93 15.62
CA LEU A 643 36.61 -30.33 14.39
C LEU A 643 35.56 -30.82 13.38
N PRO A 644 35.70 -30.47 12.09
CA PRO A 644 34.80 -30.91 11.02
C PRO A 644 34.65 -32.44 10.97
N GLY A 645 33.43 -32.93 10.72
CA GLY A 645 33.14 -34.35 10.48
C GLY A 645 32.97 -35.20 11.74
N LEU A 646 32.89 -34.57 12.92
CA LEU A 646 32.68 -35.25 14.20
C LEU A 646 31.21 -35.32 14.65
N VAL A 647 30.28 -34.74 13.88
CA VAL A 647 28.85 -34.77 14.22
C VAL A 647 28.27 -36.13 13.80
N PRO A 648 27.84 -36.98 14.76
CA PRO A 648 27.25 -38.27 14.41
C PRO A 648 25.87 -38.09 13.77
N GLY A 649 25.59 -38.85 12.71
CA GLY A 649 24.30 -38.87 12.05
C GLY A 649 24.08 -37.76 11.00
N MET A 650 25.15 -37.07 10.58
CA MET A 650 25.09 -36.10 9.48
C MET A 650 24.74 -36.74 8.14
N GLU A 651 25.17 -37.98 7.91
CA GLU A 651 24.75 -38.74 6.74
C GLU A 651 23.33 -39.26 6.96
N ALA A 652 22.40 -38.78 6.16
CA ALA A 652 21.02 -39.24 6.19
C ALA A 652 20.95 -40.69 5.68
N PRO A 653 20.12 -41.56 6.29
CA PRO A 653 19.78 -42.83 5.65
C PRO A 653 19.05 -42.54 4.33
N THR A 654 18.93 -43.54 3.44
CA THR A 654 18.12 -43.39 2.23
C THR A 654 16.68 -43.06 2.62
N LEU A 655 16.27 -41.81 2.39
CA LEU A 655 14.92 -41.33 2.60
C LEU A 655 14.21 -41.25 1.25
N PRO A 656 12.89 -41.51 1.19
CA PRO A 656 12.13 -41.21 -0.03
C PRO A 656 12.20 -39.70 -0.29
N GLY A 657 12.32 -39.29 -1.56
CA GLY A 657 12.21 -37.88 -1.94
C GLY A 657 10.83 -37.29 -1.63
N MET A 658 10.71 -35.96 -1.68
CA MET A 658 9.41 -35.28 -1.57
C MET A 658 8.68 -35.30 -2.91
N GLU A 659 7.39 -35.62 -2.89
CA GLU A 659 6.53 -35.40 -4.05
C GLU A 659 6.36 -33.89 -4.32
N PRO A 660 6.07 -33.46 -5.57
CA PRO A 660 5.90 -32.04 -5.90
C PRO A 660 4.89 -31.28 -5.00
N GLU A 661 3.80 -31.92 -4.59
CA GLU A 661 2.83 -31.33 -3.65
C GLU A 661 3.45 -31.08 -2.27
N GLU A 662 4.30 -31.99 -1.78
CA GLU A 662 5.00 -31.85 -0.51
C GLU A 662 6.05 -30.73 -0.56
N VAL A 663 6.71 -30.56 -1.70
CA VAL A 663 7.66 -29.46 -1.95
C VAL A 663 6.95 -28.09 -1.86
N VAL A 664 5.78 -27.96 -2.49
CA VAL A 664 4.98 -26.72 -2.41
C VAL A 664 4.47 -26.45 -1.00
N ALA A 665 4.02 -27.47 -0.29
CA ALA A 665 3.63 -27.33 1.10
C ALA A 665 4.81 -26.87 1.98
N ALA A 666 6.00 -27.42 1.74
CA ALA A 666 7.23 -27.03 2.42
C ALA A 666 7.61 -25.56 2.09
N ASP A 667 7.53 -25.14 0.83
CA ASP A 667 7.79 -23.75 0.41
C ASP A 667 6.83 -22.76 1.08
N LEU A 668 5.53 -23.02 1.02
CA LEU A 668 4.53 -22.14 1.63
C LEU A 668 4.67 -22.08 3.16
N TRP A 669 5.10 -23.17 3.80
CA TRP A 669 5.39 -23.15 5.23
C TRP A 669 6.67 -22.38 5.57
N ALA A 670 7.72 -22.56 4.77
CA ALA A 670 9.06 -22.07 5.06
C ALA A 670 9.26 -20.62 4.62
N THR A 671 8.75 -20.22 3.45
CA THR A 671 8.92 -18.87 2.90
C THR A 671 7.60 -18.12 2.73
N GLY A 672 6.48 -18.85 2.73
CA GLY A 672 5.18 -18.30 2.33
C GLY A 672 5.03 -18.10 0.83
N ILE A 673 6.00 -18.55 0.02
CA ILE A 673 6.07 -18.38 -1.42
C ILE A 673 6.45 -19.72 -2.04
N SER A 674 5.57 -20.28 -2.88
CA SER A 674 5.96 -21.33 -3.82
C SER A 674 6.43 -20.67 -5.13
N PRO A 675 7.69 -20.86 -5.58
CA PRO A 675 8.17 -20.33 -6.84
C PRO A 675 7.56 -21.05 -8.04
N ASP A 676 7.53 -22.38 -8.03
CA ASP A 676 7.28 -23.15 -9.26
C ASP A 676 5.80 -23.43 -9.49
N HIS A 677 5.11 -24.00 -8.49
CA HIS A 677 3.76 -24.55 -8.65
C HIS A 677 2.72 -23.90 -7.74
N HIS A 678 1.56 -23.59 -8.28
CA HIS A 678 0.43 -23.11 -7.48
C HIS A 678 -0.30 -24.30 -6.83
N PRO A 679 -0.74 -24.22 -5.55
CA PRO A 679 -1.33 -25.38 -4.87
C PRO A 679 -2.57 -25.99 -5.52
N THR A 680 -3.32 -25.23 -6.32
CA THR A 680 -4.49 -25.74 -7.04
C THR A 680 -4.13 -26.68 -8.19
N GLU A 681 -2.90 -26.62 -8.73
CA GLU A 681 -2.42 -27.49 -9.82
C GLU A 681 -2.52 -28.97 -9.43
N PHE A 682 -2.15 -29.31 -8.19
CA PHE A 682 -2.18 -30.70 -7.69
C PHE A 682 -3.60 -31.25 -7.52
N SER A 683 -4.59 -30.38 -7.33
CA SER A 683 -6.00 -30.75 -7.28
C SER A 683 -6.69 -30.67 -8.65
N ARG A 684 -6.00 -30.20 -9.71
CA ARG A 684 -6.64 -29.83 -10.99
C ARG A 684 -7.35 -31.00 -11.66
N ALA A 685 -6.75 -32.19 -11.67
CA ALA A 685 -7.37 -33.36 -12.29
C ALA A 685 -8.73 -33.72 -11.66
N ASP A 686 -8.84 -33.64 -10.33
CA ASP A 686 -10.09 -33.92 -9.62
C ASP A 686 -11.09 -32.77 -9.70
N LEU A 687 -10.60 -31.53 -9.72
CA LEU A 687 -11.40 -30.34 -10.00
C LEU A 687 -12.05 -30.40 -11.39
N VAL A 688 -11.29 -30.81 -12.42
CA VAL A 688 -11.80 -31.00 -13.79
C VAL A 688 -12.88 -32.09 -13.83
N LYS A 689 -12.67 -33.23 -13.16
CA LYS A 689 -13.70 -34.30 -13.05
C LYS A 689 -14.99 -33.79 -12.40
N ARG A 690 -14.90 -32.83 -11.48
CA ARG A 690 -16.04 -32.17 -10.83
C ARG A 690 -16.69 -31.09 -11.69
N GLY A 691 -16.10 -30.72 -12.83
CA GLY A 691 -16.57 -29.62 -13.68
C GLY A 691 -16.18 -28.23 -13.17
N VAL A 692 -15.17 -28.14 -12.29
CA VAL A 692 -14.63 -26.87 -11.82
C VAL A 692 -13.71 -26.28 -12.88
N VAL A 693 -13.95 -25.02 -13.23
CA VAL A 693 -13.23 -24.29 -14.28
C VAL A 693 -12.11 -23.43 -13.69
N THR A 694 -11.07 -23.15 -14.48
CA THR A 694 -9.95 -22.27 -14.08
C THR A 694 -10.34 -20.80 -14.25
N THR A 695 -9.66 -19.89 -13.55
CA THR A 695 -9.90 -18.45 -13.74
C THR A 695 -9.55 -17.99 -15.16
N GLY A 696 -8.56 -18.61 -15.82
CA GLY A 696 -8.21 -18.36 -17.21
C GLY A 696 -9.35 -18.71 -18.18
N SER A 697 -9.99 -19.86 -17.99
CA SER A 697 -11.10 -20.32 -18.84
C SER A 697 -12.38 -19.49 -18.74
N LEU A 698 -12.53 -18.68 -17.67
CA LEU A 698 -13.66 -17.76 -17.51
C LEU A 698 -13.68 -16.66 -18.56
N ARG A 699 -12.53 -16.38 -19.21
CA ARG A 699 -12.44 -15.39 -20.29
C ARG A 699 -13.37 -15.73 -21.45
N ASP A 700 -13.46 -17.00 -21.82
CA ASP A 700 -14.25 -17.48 -22.95
C ASP A 700 -15.65 -17.97 -22.55
N THR A 701 -15.90 -18.08 -21.24
CA THR A 701 -17.19 -18.53 -20.72
C THR A 701 -18.27 -17.45 -20.90
N PRO A 702 -19.47 -17.79 -21.42
CA PRO A 702 -20.57 -16.83 -21.59
C PRO A 702 -21.03 -16.19 -20.28
N HIS A 703 -21.43 -14.91 -20.35
CA HIS A 703 -22.05 -14.20 -19.23
C HIS A 703 -23.36 -14.89 -18.81
N GLY A 704 -23.59 -14.98 -17.50
CA GLY A 704 -24.80 -15.58 -16.93
C GLY A 704 -24.70 -17.10 -16.73
N THR A 705 -23.63 -17.73 -17.21
CA THR A 705 -23.39 -19.16 -16.99
C THR A 705 -23.13 -19.45 -15.52
N VAL A 706 -23.72 -20.53 -15.01
CA VAL A 706 -23.42 -21.04 -13.67
C VAL A 706 -22.15 -21.88 -13.76
N VAL A 707 -21.11 -21.49 -13.03
CA VAL A 707 -19.82 -22.17 -12.99
C VAL A 707 -19.40 -22.47 -11.57
N GLU A 708 -18.47 -23.40 -11.40
CA GLU A 708 -17.79 -23.67 -10.14
C GLU A 708 -16.31 -23.35 -10.31
N VAL A 709 -15.74 -22.57 -9.40
CA VAL A 709 -14.33 -22.13 -9.43
C VAL A 709 -13.71 -22.43 -8.07
N ALA A 710 -12.45 -22.86 -8.07
CA ALA A 710 -11.71 -23.26 -6.88
C ALA A 710 -10.38 -22.49 -6.80
N GLY A 711 -10.02 -22.02 -5.61
CA GLY A 711 -8.80 -21.24 -5.43
C GLY A 711 -8.45 -20.94 -3.98
N LEU A 712 -7.23 -20.44 -3.77
CA LEU A 712 -6.77 -19.88 -2.51
C LEU A 712 -7.44 -18.54 -2.25
N VAL A 713 -7.82 -18.29 -1.00
CA VAL A 713 -8.39 -16.99 -0.63
C VAL A 713 -7.26 -16.02 -0.33
N THR A 714 -7.07 -15.05 -1.22
CA THR A 714 -6.05 -14.01 -1.03
C THR A 714 -6.53 -12.92 -0.07
N HIS A 715 -7.78 -12.46 -0.27
CA HIS A 715 -8.35 -11.33 0.46
C HIS A 715 -9.84 -11.47 0.69
N ARG A 716 -10.32 -10.89 1.80
CA ARG A 716 -11.74 -10.72 2.10
C ARG A 716 -12.00 -9.24 2.42
N GLN A 717 -13.03 -8.66 1.83
CA GLN A 717 -13.38 -7.24 1.99
C GLN A 717 -14.89 -7.06 2.16
N GLN A 718 -15.29 -6.13 3.03
CA GLN A 718 -16.70 -5.78 3.19
C GLN A 718 -16.86 -4.26 3.34
N PRO A 719 -16.91 -3.53 2.21
CA PRO A 719 -17.07 -2.08 2.24
C PRO A 719 -18.37 -1.66 2.91
N GLU A 720 -18.33 -0.62 3.74
CA GLU A 720 -19.51 -0.07 4.43
C GLU A 720 -20.59 0.39 3.44
N THR A 721 -20.18 0.85 2.26
CA THR A 721 -21.06 1.33 1.19
C THR A 721 -21.77 0.21 0.41
N ALA A 722 -21.40 -1.06 0.61
CA ALA A 722 -21.87 -2.17 -0.20
C ALA A 722 -23.08 -2.93 0.40
N GLY A 723 -23.81 -2.32 1.35
CA GLY A 723 -25.08 -2.86 1.85
C GLY A 723 -25.00 -4.27 2.45
N GLY A 724 -23.86 -4.63 3.04
CA GLY A 724 -23.64 -5.95 3.64
C GLY A 724 -23.08 -7.03 2.70
N VAL A 725 -22.77 -6.70 1.45
CA VAL A 725 -22.07 -7.60 0.51
C VAL A 725 -20.61 -7.80 0.94
N VAL A 726 -20.12 -9.04 0.86
CA VAL A 726 -18.73 -9.42 1.11
C VAL A 726 -18.07 -9.81 -0.21
N PHE A 727 -16.88 -9.30 -0.46
CA PHE A 727 -16.05 -9.67 -1.59
C PHE A 727 -14.94 -10.62 -1.12
N ILE A 728 -14.77 -11.72 -1.83
CA ILE A 728 -13.70 -12.70 -1.61
C ILE A 728 -12.89 -12.75 -2.91
N ASN A 729 -11.57 -12.63 -2.84
CA ASN A 729 -10.73 -12.81 -4.01
C ASN A 729 -10.09 -14.21 -3.97
N LEU A 730 -10.32 -14.99 -5.02
CA LEU A 730 -9.74 -16.32 -5.20
C LEU A 730 -8.55 -16.25 -6.15
N GLU A 731 -7.50 -17.00 -5.86
CA GLU A 731 -6.33 -17.19 -6.73
C GLU A 731 -6.21 -18.67 -7.10
N ASP A 732 -6.11 -18.96 -8.39
CA ASP A 732 -5.66 -20.25 -8.91
C ASP A 732 -4.40 -20.06 -9.78
N GLU A 733 -3.94 -21.11 -10.45
CA GLU A 733 -2.72 -21.06 -11.27
C GLU A 733 -2.81 -20.05 -12.44
N ASP A 734 -4.00 -19.72 -12.91
CA ASP A 734 -4.20 -18.83 -14.07
C ASP A 734 -4.34 -17.36 -13.65
N GLY A 735 -4.73 -17.09 -12.40
CA GLY A 735 -4.91 -15.72 -11.93
C GLY A 735 -5.94 -15.53 -10.81
N LEU A 736 -6.47 -14.31 -10.75
CA LEU A 736 -7.38 -13.87 -9.69
C LEU A 736 -8.83 -13.79 -10.17
N LEU A 737 -9.75 -14.14 -9.29
CA LEU A 737 -11.19 -13.99 -9.50
C LEU A 737 -11.86 -13.33 -8.30
N ASN A 738 -12.56 -12.24 -8.58
CA ASN A 738 -13.43 -11.62 -7.60
C ASN A 738 -14.76 -12.38 -7.44
N VAL A 739 -15.06 -12.77 -6.21
CA VAL A 739 -16.30 -13.44 -5.81
C VAL A 739 -17.16 -12.48 -4.98
N ILE A 740 -18.40 -12.26 -5.41
CA ILE A 740 -19.38 -11.42 -4.74
C ILE A 740 -20.30 -12.29 -3.90
N CYS A 741 -20.28 -12.12 -2.59
CA CYS A 741 -21.16 -12.82 -1.64
C CYS A 741 -22.20 -11.84 -1.10
N THR A 742 -23.48 -12.06 -1.45
CA THR A 742 -24.59 -11.30 -0.86
C THR A 742 -24.68 -11.53 0.65
N ALA A 743 -25.35 -10.63 1.37
CA ALA A 743 -25.52 -10.76 2.82
C ALA A 743 -26.13 -12.11 3.23
N ALA A 744 -27.10 -12.62 2.45
CA ALA A 744 -27.73 -13.91 2.69
C ALA A 744 -26.77 -15.09 2.49
N VAL A 745 -25.98 -15.09 1.40
CA VAL A 745 -24.99 -16.13 1.12
C VAL A 745 -23.89 -16.10 2.16
N TRP A 746 -23.39 -14.92 2.52
CA TRP A 746 -22.39 -14.77 3.57
C TRP A 746 -22.91 -15.27 4.92
N ALA A 747 -24.12 -14.91 5.33
CA ALA A 747 -24.72 -15.38 6.58
C ALA A 747 -24.80 -16.91 6.63
N ARG A 748 -25.21 -17.55 5.52
CA ARG A 748 -25.32 -19.01 5.40
C ARG A 748 -23.97 -19.74 5.46
N TYR A 749 -22.96 -19.21 4.79
CA TYR A 749 -21.66 -19.88 4.63
C TYR A 749 -20.53 -19.27 5.48
N LYS A 750 -20.83 -18.32 6.39
CA LYS A 750 -19.86 -17.53 7.17
C LYS A 750 -18.73 -18.37 7.76
N ARG A 751 -19.07 -19.50 8.39
CA ARG A 751 -18.09 -20.37 9.06
C ARG A 751 -17.05 -20.94 8.10
N VAL A 752 -17.47 -21.43 6.93
CA VAL A 752 -16.58 -21.99 5.91
C VAL A 752 -15.83 -20.87 5.20
N ALA A 753 -16.56 -19.85 4.74
CA ALA A 753 -16.02 -18.73 3.98
C ALA A 753 -14.99 -17.91 4.78
N SER A 754 -15.11 -17.81 6.10
CA SER A 754 -14.18 -17.03 6.94
C SER A 754 -12.97 -17.82 7.46
N ARG A 755 -13.05 -19.15 7.54
CA ARG A 755 -12.01 -19.98 8.20
C ARG A 755 -11.15 -20.78 7.23
N SER A 756 -11.65 -21.06 6.04
CA SER A 756 -10.94 -21.92 5.08
C SER A 756 -9.91 -21.09 4.29
N PRO A 757 -8.66 -21.57 4.14
CA PRO A 757 -7.64 -20.90 3.34
C PRO A 757 -7.90 -21.03 1.84
N ALA A 758 -8.64 -22.07 1.43
CA ALA A 758 -9.03 -22.33 0.05
C ALA A 758 -10.54 -22.63 -0.02
N LEU A 759 -11.18 -22.21 -1.11
CA LEU A 759 -12.62 -22.35 -1.29
C LEU A 759 -12.93 -22.91 -2.68
N CYS A 760 -14.02 -23.66 -2.76
CA CYS A 760 -14.71 -23.99 -4.00
C CYS A 760 -16.04 -23.23 -4.00
N VAL A 761 -16.27 -22.40 -5.02
CA VAL A 761 -17.43 -21.52 -5.10
C VAL A 761 -18.20 -21.80 -6.37
N ARG A 762 -19.47 -22.16 -6.22
CA ARG A 762 -20.43 -22.23 -7.32
C ARG A 762 -21.22 -20.94 -7.37
N GLY A 763 -21.30 -20.33 -8.55
CA GLY A 763 -21.94 -19.04 -8.72
C GLY A 763 -22.28 -18.72 -10.18
N VAL A 764 -22.92 -17.57 -10.38
CA VAL A 764 -23.26 -17.05 -11.71
C VAL A 764 -22.11 -16.14 -12.18
N LEU A 765 -21.60 -16.39 -13.37
CA LEU A 765 -20.54 -15.59 -13.96
C LEU A 765 -21.08 -14.24 -14.45
N GLU A 766 -20.63 -13.16 -13.84
CA GLU A 766 -20.90 -11.80 -14.29
C GLU A 766 -19.71 -11.29 -15.10
N ARG A 767 -19.91 -11.11 -16.41
CA ARG A 767 -18.89 -10.57 -17.31
C ARG A 767 -19.43 -9.32 -17.98
N ARG A 768 -18.82 -8.18 -17.69
CA ARG A 768 -19.19 -6.90 -18.29
C ARG A 768 -17.94 -6.11 -18.63
N ARG A 769 -17.71 -5.90 -19.93
CA ARG A 769 -16.65 -5.03 -20.48
C ARG A 769 -15.26 -5.29 -19.87
N GLY A 770 -14.81 -6.54 -19.94
CA GLY A 770 -13.49 -6.96 -19.45
C GLY A 770 -13.41 -7.26 -17.96
N VAL A 771 -14.43 -6.91 -17.16
CA VAL A 771 -14.49 -7.26 -15.74
C VAL A 771 -15.23 -8.59 -15.57
N THR A 772 -14.61 -9.51 -14.84
CA THR A 772 -15.16 -10.83 -14.51
C THR A 772 -15.36 -10.95 -13.01
N ASN A 773 -16.60 -11.21 -12.59
CA ASN A 773 -16.97 -11.49 -11.21
C ASN A 773 -17.77 -12.79 -11.14
N LEU A 774 -17.75 -13.43 -9.98
CA LEU A 774 -18.60 -14.58 -9.69
C LEU A 774 -19.59 -14.24 -8.57
N LEU A 775 -20.88 -14.21 -8.89
CA LEU A 775 -21.92 -14.04 -7.88
C LEU A 775 -22.15 -15.37 -7.16
N ALA A 776 -21.65 -15.48 -5.93
CA ALA A 776 -21.64 -16.73 -5.17
C ALA A 776 -23.06 -17.20 -4.83
N GLN A 777 -23.31 -18.50 -5.01
CA GLN A 777 -24.55 -19.17 -4.59
C GLN A 777 -24.28 -20.24 -3.53
N ARG A 778 -23.17 -20.98 -3.67
CA ARG A 778 -22.74 -22.03 -2.73
C ARG A 778 -21.23 -21.95 -2.53
N ILE A 779 -20.80 -22.11 -1.28
CA ILE A 779 -19.38 -22.06 -0.89
C ILE A 779 -19.04 -23.33 -0.11
N GLU A 780 -17.95 -23.97 -0.51
CA GLU A 780 -17.40 -25.16 0.14
C GLU A 780 -15.94 -24.95 0.48
N ALA A 781 -15.46 -25.66 1.50
CA ALA A 781 -14.03 -25.72 1.76
C ALA A 781 -13.38 -26.57 0.67
N LEU A 782 -12.30 -26.08 0.09
CA LEU A 782 -11.46 -26.89 -0.77
C LEU A 782 -10.39 -27.55 0.11
N PRO A 783 -10.40 -28.88 0.28
CA PRO A 783 -9.36 -29.57 1.03
C PRO A 783 -8.08 -29.57 0.19
N ILE A 784 -7.20 -28.60 0.43
CA ILE A 784 -5.83 -28.66 -0.07
C ILE A 784 -4.92 -28.94 1.12
N SER A 785 -3.96 -29.85 0.94
CA SER A 785 -2.93 -30.22 1.92
C SER A 785 -1.90 -29.11 2.12
N ILE A 786 -2.33 -27.88 2.42
CA ILE A 786 -1.41 -26.75 2.64
C ILE A 786 -1.29 -26.50 4.15
N THR A 787 -0.45 -27.29 4.80
CA THR A 787 0.02 -26.96 6.15
C THR A 787 0.88 -25.69 6.09
N GLY A 788 0.30 -24.55 6.48
CA GLY A 788 1.04 -23.29 6.60
C GLY A 788 0.75 -22.23 5.54
N ALA A 789 -0.29 -22.41 4.70
CA ALA A 789 -0.73 -21.37 3.76
C ALA A 789 -0.82 -20.00 4.43
N GLN A 790 -0.32 -18.96 3.75
CA GLN A 790 -0.44 -17.59 4.23
C GLN A 790 -1.92 -17.28 4.54
N ARG A 791 -2.15 -16.64 5.69
CA ARG A 791 -3.50 -16.15 6.04
C ARG A 791 -3.88 -15.06 5.05
N SER A 792 -5.12 -15.07 4.60
CA SER A 792 -5.66 -13.99 3.77
C SER A 792 -5.45 -12.63 4.44
N ARG A 793 -5.19 -11.61 3.63
CA ARG A 793 -5.18 -10.22 4.12
C ARG A 793 -6.63 -9.71 4.09
N ASP A 794 -7.24 -9.64 5.27
CA ASP A 794 -8.64 -9.26 5.42
C ASP A 794 -8.76 -7.76 5.69
N PHE A 795 -9.48 -7.06 4.81
CA PHE A 795 -9.74 -5.62 4.86
C PHE A 795 -11.17 -5.31 5.31
N ARG A 796 -11.36 -4.11 5.85
CA ARG A 796 -12.71 -3.53 6.01
C ARG A 796 -13.05 -2.80 4.73
#